data_AF-A0A954HS40-F1
#
_entry.id   AF-A0A954HS40-F1
#
_cell.length_a   1.000
_cell.length_b   1.000
_cell.length_c   1.000
_cell.angle_alpha   90.00
_cell.angle_beta   90.00
_cell.angle_gamma   90.00
#
_symmetry.space_group_name_H-M   'P 1'
#
loop_
_entity.id
_entity.type
_entity.pdbx_description
1 polymer ?
#
loop_
_entity_poly.entity_id
_entity_poly.type
_entity_poly.pdbx_seq_one_letter_code
_entity_poly.pdbx_strand_id
1 'polypeptide(L)'
;MTDSDKDNDDNREESEVAAGETETAGNPVGSSATDSSATDSSATDSSATDSGDSANPPSAESTDSAGMIEDELPEEEELTPEIVEEEAIRGDFMLRWAAIFLAVLFGFSQIADTRTLTHVRSGDQMRSNGFLPPAADPFAYSLDGQAAPNPSWLTDHVFSLAYSLGGAAGLTVFKALVAGFAIWLLTHISVRGMPTWWSSVCCLFAVCACSVDFMPITDLFTVLGMASVLLILHRYQYGLTSGIHWKLPVLLAVWGNFDPRAYLGILAVFCFAAGLQWCRSRAETAGEVTGPDVRPLWKAGAVCIVALLINPAPLAEISAVVTSYTTEYPGMSEMKPLTDGNGSSLEPAVLLDGRTEFYSLLNSDVFAGFEFAYVAGIALWLIAAVVLGIARSRDDLPWLITLIVFVLLAIIALHELPAASLVAAAAAGTAAQRWYRRSFRQEYTVETMEVLFSRGGRALTVFGMAFLGFFAVADRLPTRSPIGIGFEADMQTTMDSLSAELAVVPSGSRILNTRITQGDFLNWHGVPCFLDSRVHLYGTFSDDTSPLYRFDRMRRGMLREATQLPGAAANAGDASGSIGTDLNVDAAAADAAAEWKADYEKFGIGHVMIRLAPPGAPAYSTLMAMERNADWVLTSRGPSAAFFARSADKPQAFDILKTAFRDSVGTDRERFDFGREPDFYSKYLYHKRSTASAPLRSAQHYFTLASQLSPQAVYNVAAALQSAPDNEQYLRIIGRAMAGPILTIRSANQALFSNPQDADAYRVLGGAYLQLMTYEQAIAEAGGGASIGSERYLQAVMALRQSAVIAPQVGPTWNALLNLYRTEGRVDLALQSLDRYLEIIDDPDALLSSDPAEDEMLRSLYELRRGLQEQTDDMKSRVDEALTAQVLEDPVQNARQKFAIAQQVASQGFILLALEILNDNIDMMRGQPEVDLLRGELLLEAGEVSDGQQVIEMTASVVRDNVQSPEFAGIRWHRPLAVSELSKAAYSGAIDAWTQQYSVFADFERQGASELQSLLHLLPLVPAVESAPAALLPACATGLLSRCQVLLTMVPLGRSDPRFHAAMAYLEMGDVGNARFLLEGILSEDGGIPLRPLAEAYYRLLAEDADKLLNDNRIDFWEDFQYPEATAADAETKTDSQSGSQPEANAESKTDQ
;
A
#
# COMPACT_ATOMS: atom_id res chain seq x y z
N MET A 1 -18.64 62.10 -29.24
CA MET A 1 -17.24 62.07 -28.76
C MET A 1 -16.74 60.66 -29.05
N THR A 2 -16.38 60.34 -30.30
CA THR A 2 -15.20 60.81 -31.08
C THR A 2 -13.90 60.23 -30.53
N ASP A 3 -13.08 59.48 -31.28
CA ASP A 3 -13.14 58.92 -32.65
C ASP A 3 -12.05 57.80 -32.71
N SER A 4 -12.02 56.78 -33.58
CA SER A 4 -12.93 56.29 -34.63
C SER A 4 -12.45 54.90 -35.10
N ASP A 5 -13.37 54.01 -35.51
CA ASP A 5 -13.41 53.23 -36.78
C ASP A 5 -12.15 52.58 -37.42
N LYS A 6 -12.26 51.60 -38.34
CA LYS A 6 -13.14 50.44 -38.61
C LYS A 6 -12.63 49.77 -39.91
N ASP A 7 -13.07 48.54 -40.19
CA ASP A 7 -13.25 47.81 -41.48
C ASP A 7 -12.40 48.13 -42.75
N ASN A 8 -12.00 47.06 -43.44
CA ASN A 8 -11.87 46.87 -44.92
C ASN A 8 -11.25 47.94 -45.85
N ASP A 9 -10.31 47.53 -46.75
CA ASP A 9 -10.70 47.10 -48.11
C ASP A 9 -9.55 46.53 -48.99
N ASP A 10 -9.87 45.39 -49.62
CA ASP A 10 -9.83 45.02 -51.06
C ASP A 10 -8.59 45.16 -52.02
N ASN A 11 -8.61 44.26 -53.02
CA ASN A 11 -8.04 44.29 -54.39
C ASN A 11 -6.57 43.92 -54.75
N ARG A 12 -6.46 42.75 -55.43
CA ARG A 12 -5.95 42.47 -56.82
C ARG A 12 -4.60 43.09 -57.26
N GLU A 13 -3.67 42.37 -57.91
CA GLU A 13 -3.73 41.54 -59.15
C GLU A 13 -2.66 40.39 -59.07
N GLU A 14 -2.56 39.34 -59.91
CA GLU A 14 -3.16 38.93 -61.20
C GLU A 14 -3.07 37.37 -61.36
N SER A 15 -3.92 36.72 -62.21
CA SER A 15 -3.81 35.39 -62.91
C SER A 15 -3.10 34.15 -62.27
N GLU A 16 -3.51 32.88 -62.46
CA GLU A 16 -4.66 32.15 -63.05
C GLU A 16 -4.62 30.69 -62.48
N VAL A 17 -5.69 30.10 -61.93
CA VAL A 17 -6.74 29.25 -62.59
C VAL A 17 -6.20 27.91 -63.13
N ALA A 18 -6.79 26.71 -62.94
CA ALA A 18 -7.87 26.12 -62.09
C ALA A 18 -7.91 24.58 -62.43
N ALA A 19 -8.58 23.60 -61.79
CA ALA A 19 -9.31 23.33 -60.53
C ALA A 19 -9.29 21.77 -60.34
N GLY A 20 -9.88 21.08 -59.36
CA GLY A 20 -10.79 21.41 -58.25
C GLY A 20 -10.69 20.35 -57.11
N GLU A 21 -11.43 20.44 -56.00
CA GLU A 21 -12.86 20.10 -55.81
C GLU A 21 -13.14 18.57 -55.85
N THR A 22 -13.92 17.94 -54.96
CA THR A 22 -14.76 18.45 -53.84
C THR A 22 -15.01 17.38 -52.76
N GLU A 23 -15.66 17.78 -51.67
CA GLU A 23 -16.25 16.91 -50.63
C GLU A 23 -17.30 15.92 -51.19
N THR A 24 -17.54 14.81 -50.47
CA THR A 24 -18.88 14.45 -49.92
C THR A 24 -18.83 13.18 -49.04
N ALA A 25 -19.85 12.98 -48.20
CA ALA A 25 -19.92 11.88 -47.23
C ALA A 25 -20.48 10.56 -47.81
N GLY A 26 -20.16 9.42 -47.17
CA GLY A 26 -20.71 8.11 -47.55
C GLY A 26 -20.28 6.93 -46.68
N ASN A 27 -21.08 6.64 -45.65
CA ASN A 27 -21.22 5.28 -45.06
C ASN A 27 -22.39 4.58 -45.81
N PRO A 28 -22.67 3.26 -45.69
CA PRO A 28 -22.00 2.21 -44.90
C PRO A 28 -21.87 0.83 -45.63
N VAL A 29 -21.63 -0.24 -44.85
CA VAL A 29 -21.93 -1.68 -45.10
C VAL A 29 -20.90 -2.55 -45.84
N GLY A 30 -20.44 -3.59 -45.11
CA GLY A 30 -20.07 -4.92 -45.62
C GLY A 30 -18.59 -5.14 -45.96
N SER A 31 -17.99 -6.31 -45.72
CA SER A 31 -18.41 -7.50 -44.95
C SER A 31 -17.21 -8.47 -44.80
N SER A 32 -17.41 -9.58 -44.08
CA SER A 32 -16.65 -10.85 -44.21
C SER A 32 -15.11 -10.83 -44.05
N ALA A 33 -14.68 -11.14 -42.82
CA ALA A 33 -13.95 -12.36 -42.45
C ALA A 33 -12.58 -12.72 -43.08
N THR A 34 -11.70 -13.27 -42.22
CA THR A 34 -10.62 -14.28 -42.51
C THR A 34 -9.53 -13.91 -43.53
N ASP A 35 -8.27 -14.29 -43.35
CA ASP A 35 -7.74 -15.40 -42.55
C ASP A 35 -6.32 -15.11 -42.01
N SER A 36 -5.77 -16.12 -41.36
CA SER A 36 -4.46 -16.32 -40.77
C SER A 36 -3.26 -16.29 -41.74
N SER A 37 -2.08 -16.46 -41.11
CA SER A 37 -0.81 -16.95 -41.65
C SER A 37 0.19 -15.93 -42.22
N ALA A 38 1.45 -16.19 -41.92
CA ALA A 38 2.61 -15.45 -42.39
C ALA A 38 3.11 -16.01 -43.73
N THR A 39 3.84 -15.20 -44.50
CA THR A 39 5.13 -15.66 -45.06
C THR A 39 6.02 -14.50 -45.50
N ASP A 40 7.18 -14.44 -44.86
CA ASP A 40 8.53 -14.32 -45.40
C ASP A 40 8.88 -13.60 -46.74
N SER A 41 10.04 -12.93 -46.65
CA SER A 41 11.15 -12.94 -47.63
C SER A 41 11.25 -11.92 -48.79
N SER A 42 12.48 -11.39 -48.90
CA SER A 42 13.17 -10.89 -50.11
C SER A 42 12.70 -9.56 -50.74
N ALA A 43 13.56 -8.72 -51.35
CA ALA A 43 15.03 -8.54 -51.28
C ALA A 43 15.40 -7.21 -52.02
N THR A 44 16.68 -7.02 -52.37
CA THR A 44 17.25 -6.05 -53.35
C THR A 44 17.29 -4.55 -52.96
N ASP A 45 18.33 -3.77 -53.28
CA ASP A 45 19.74 -4.06 -53.67
C ASP A 45 20.60 -2.77 -53.62
N SER A 46 21.89 -2.88 -54.00
CA SER A 46 22.77 -1.89 -54.65
C SER A 46 23.74 -1.06 -53.79
N SER A 47 25.04 -1.35 -53.91
CA SER A 47 25.99 -0.63 -54.80
C SER A 47 27.45 -1.12 -54.60
N ALA A 48 28.36 -0.80 -55.52
CA ALA A 48 29.70 -1.43 -55.61
C ALA A 48 30.83 -0.47 -56.08
N THR A 49 32.02 -1.02 -56.39
CA THR A 49 33.29 -0.40 -56.86
C THR A 49 34.22 0.12 -55.73
N ASP A 50 35.57 0.05 -55.79
CA ASP A 50 36.52 -0.51 -56.79
C ASP A 50 37.88 -0.94 -56.17
N SER A 51 38.61 -1.86 -56.84
CA SER A 51 40.07 -2.18 -56.72
C SER A 51 40.67 -2.61 -55.34
N GLY A 52 41.68 -3.51 -55.22
CA GLY A 52 42.27 -4.48 -56.16
C GLY A 52 43.81 -4.65 -56.03
N ASP A 53 44.33 -5.87 -55.82
CA ASP A 53 45.53 -6.47 -56.50
C ASP A 53 45.76 -7.97 -56.12
N SER A 54 46.65 -8.66 -56.86
CA SER A 54 47.12 -10.07 -56.91
C SER A 54 47.36 -10.84 -55.57
N ALA A 55 47.48 -12.19 -55.51
CA ALA A 55 47.94 -13.17 -56.51
C ALA A 55 47.43 -14.65 -56.29
N ASN A 56 47.71 -15.53 -57.28
CA ASN A 56 47.15 -16.89 -57.48
C ASN A 56 47.48 -18.01 -56.45
N PRO A 57 46.61 -19.06 -56.37
CA PRO A 57 46.92 -20.41 -55.87
C PRO A 57 47.32 -21.40 -57.00
N PRO A 58 47.77 -22.62 -56.64
CA PRO A 58 47.44 -23.85 -57.38
C PRO A 58 47.03 -25.00 -56.43
N SER A 59 46.00 -25.85 -56.61
CA SER A 59 45.23 -26.41 -57.77
C SER A 59 45.63 -27.84 -58.17
N ALA A 60 44.80 -28.82 -57.75
CA ALA A 60 44.51 -30.12 -58.38
C ALA A 60 43.14 -30.57 -57.80
N GLU A 61 42.08 -30.83 -58.55
CA GLU A 61 41.85 -31.93 -59.51
C GLU A 61 41.83 -33.33 -58.85
N SER A 62 40.79 -34.18 -59.01
CA SER A 62 39.52 -34.04 -59.75
C SER A 62 38.52 -35.17 -59.40
N THR A 63 37.23 -35.01 -59.78
CA THR A 63 36.24 -36.10 -60.14
C THR A 63 35.84 -37.15 -59.06
N ASP A 64 34.62 -37.70 -59.00
CA ASP A 64 33.39 -37.50 -59.79
C ASP A 64 32.10 -37.97 -59.07
N SER A 65 30.94 -37.58 -59.63
CA SER A 65 29.62 -38.25 -59.54
C SER A 65 29.02 -38.70 -58.18
N ALA A 66 28.25 -37.79 -57.57
CA ALA A 66 26.88 -37.97 -57.06
C ALA A 66 26.43 -39.29 -56.39
N GLY A 67 26.16 -39.22 -55.08
CA GLY A 67 25.27 -40.15 -54.36
C GLY A 67 25.08 -39.77 -52.89
N MET A 68 23.87 -39.34 -52.51
CA MET A 68 23.48 -38.80 -51.19
C MET A 68 24.25 -37.54 -50.77
N ILE A 69 23.55 -36.41 -50.67
CA ILE A 69 23.91 -35.41 -49.66
C ILE A 69 23.14 -35.83 -48.41
N GLU A 70 23.78 -36.62 -47.57
CA GLU A 70 23.53 -36.48 -46.13
C GLU A 70 24.22 -35.17 -45.74
N ASP A 71 23.53 -34.28 -45.02
CA ASP A 71 24.18 -33.12 -44.43
C ASP A 71 25.11 -33.63 -43.32
N GLU A 72 26.38 -33.86 -43.66
CA GLU A 72 27.43 -34.07 -42.68
C GLU A 72 27.47 -32.83 -41.78
N LEU A 73 26.89 -32.98 -40.58
CA LEU A 73 27.09 -32.07 -39.48
C LEU A 73 28.60 -31.80 -39.36
N PRO A 74 29.02 -30.52 -39.21
CA PRO A 74 30.44 -30.17 -39.26
C PRO A 74 31.23 -31.07 -38.31
N GLU A 75 32.25 -31.75 -38.84
CA GLU A 75 32.96 -32.87 -38.21
C GLU A 75 33.07 -32.67 -36.69
N GLU A 76 32.51 -33.59 -35.89
CA GLU A 76 32.54 -33.49 -34.43
C GLU A 76 34.00 -33.45 -33.95
N GLU A 77 34.51 -32.24 -33.68
CA GLU A 77 35.91 -31.97 -33.38
C GLU A 77 36.36 -32.88 -32.21
N GLU A 78 37.18 -33.90 -32.54
CA GLU A 78 37.43 -35.03 -31.64
C GLU A 78 37.88 -34.50 -30.27
N LEU A 79 37.11 -34.81 -29.22
CA LEU A 79 37.17 -34.07 -27.96
C LEU A 79 38.51 -34.26 -27.24
N THR A 80 39.50 -33.43 -27.55
CA THR A 80 40.84 -33.54 -26.95
C THR A 80 40.86 -33.03 -25.50
N PRO A 81 41.79 -33.51 -24.66
CA PRO A 81 42.03 -32.94 -23.34
C PRO A 81 42.29 -31.43 -23.34
N GLU A 82 42.95 -30.92 -24.39
CA GLU A 82 43.30 -29.50 -24.54
C GLU A 82 42.05 -28.63 -24.78
N ILE A 83 41.11 -29.10 -25.62
CA ILE A 83 39.80 -28.45 -25.82
C ILE A 83 39.00 -28.42 -24.50
N VAL A 84 38.99 -29.53 -23.74
CA VAL A 84 38.31 -29.61 -22.45
C VAL A 84 38.94 -28.68 -21.39
N GLU A 85 40.26 -28.51 -21.39
CA GLU A 85 40.94 -27.52 -20.55
C GLU A 85 40.58 -26.09 -20.96
N GLU A 86 40.60 -25.76 -22.25
CA GLU A 86 40.22 -24.42 -22.73
C GLU A 86 38.77 -24.09 -22.39
N GLU A 87 37.82 -25.00 -22.60
CA GLU A 87 36.42 -24.82 -22.18
C GLU A 87 36.31 -24.58 -20.67
N ALA A 88 37.05 -25.34 -19.87
CA ALA A 88 37.05 -25.22 -18.43
C ALA A 88 37.60 -23.85 -17.97
N ILE A 89 38.62 -23.32 -18.65
CA ILE A 89 39.19 -21.98 -18.41
C ILE A 89 38.22 -20.88 -18.86
N ARG A 90 37.60 -21.00 -20.03
CA ARG A 90 36.57 -20.07 -20.54
C ARG A 90 35.37 -20.01 -19.59
N GLY A 91 34.84 -21.17 -19.19
CA GLY A 91 33.72 -21.29 -18.25
C GLY A 91 34.05 -20.77 -16.85
N ASP A 92 35.26 -21.01 -16.34
CA ASP A 92 35.77 -20.42 -15.10
C ASP A 92 35.80 -18.89 -15.14
N PHE A 93 36.28 -18.31 -16.25
CA PHE A 93 36.31 -16.87 -16.47
C PHE A 93 34.89 -16.29 -16.50
N MET A 94 33.98 -16.92 -17.26
CA MET A 94 32.57 -16.53 -17.32
C MET A 94 31.90 -16.57 -15.94
N LEU A 95 32.15 -17.61 -15.13
CA LEU A 95 31.57 -17.73 -13.79
C LEU A 95 32.05 -16.65 -12.80
N ARG A 96 33.30 -16.20 -12.89
CA ARG A 96 33.77 -15.07 -12.07
C ARG A 96 33.09 -13.77 -12.47
N TRP A 97 32.96 -13.51 -13.78
CA TRP A 97 32.24 -12.34 -14.28
C TRP A 97 30.74 -12.39 -13.97
N ALA A 98 30.10 -13.56 -14.04
CA ALA A 98 28.70 -13.74 -13.65
C ALA A 98 28.48 -13.38 -12.16
N ALA A 99 29.37 -13.78 -11.25
CA ALA A 99 29.30 -13.38 -9.85
C ALA A 99 29.48 -11.86 -9.65
N ILE A 100 30.34 -11.21 -10.45
CA ILE A 100 30.53 -9.75 -10.43
C ILE A 100 29.30 -9.02 -10.98
N PHE A 101 28.75 -9.48 -12.12
CA PHE A 101 27.55 -8.89 -12.72
C PHE A 101 26.31 -9.11 -11.83
N LEU A 102 26.22 -10.23 -11.13
CA LEU A 102 25.19 -10.45 -10.10
C LEU A 102 25.36 -9.45 -8.94
N ALA A 103 26.57 -9.17 -8.49
CA ALA A 103 26.82 -8.16 -7.45
C ALA A 103 26.44 -6.74 -7.91
N VAL A 104 26.76 -6.38 -9.16
CA VAL A 104 26.33 -5.12 -9.78
C VAL A 104 24.81 -5.06 -9.89
N LEU A 105 24.16 -6.11 -10.40
CA LEU A 105 22.70 -6.24 -10.47
C LEU A 105 22.05 -6.11 -9.08
N PHE A 106 22.65 -6.73 -8.06
CA PHE A 106 22.17 -6.66 -6.69
C PHE A 106 22.35 -5.27 -6.07
N GLY A 107 23.37 -4.52 -6.48
CA GLY A 107 23.59 -3.12 -6.14
C GLY A 107 22.78 -2.12 -6.98
N PHE A 108 22.22 -2.53 -8.11
CA PHE A 108 21.12 -1.81 -8.79
C PHE A 108 19.77 -2.05 -8.07
N SER A 109 19.76 -1.93 -6.74
CA SER A 109 18.56 -1.90 -5.93
C SER A 109 18.13 -0.47 -5.62
N GLN A 110 16.82 -0.27 -5.48
CA GLN A 110 16.27 0.96 -4.93
C GLN A 110 16.79 1.22 -3.51
N ILE A 111 16.80 2.49 -3.12
CA ILE A 111 17.29 2.95 -1.81
C ILE A 111 16.09 3.05 -0.87
N ALA A 112 16.10 2.24 0.18
CA ALA A 112 15.05 2.16 1.21
C ALA A 112 15.53 2.62 2.61
N ASP A 113 16.83 2.60 2.89
CA ASP A 113 17.36 2.93 4.23
C ASP A 113 17.49 4.45 4.43
N THR A 114 16.80 4.97 5.45
CA THR A 114 16.76 6.39 5.82
C THR A 114 18.13 6.94 6.22
N ARG A 115 19.05 6.11 6.71
CA ARG A 115 20.45 6.49 7.03
C ARG A 115 21.14 7.25 5.88
N THR A 116 20.80 6.90 4.63
CA THR A 116 21.26 7.57 3.41
C THR A 116 21.04 9.09 3.45
N LEU A 117 19.89 9.54 3.94
CA LEU A 117 19.48 10.93 3.92
C LEU A 117 20.37 11.79 4.83
N THR A 118 20.64 11.29 6.04
CA THR A 118 21.53 11.91 7.01
C THR A 118 22.98 11.96 6.49
N HIS A 119 23.49 10.91 5.84
CA HIS A 119 24.82 10.95 5.20
C HIS A 119 24.93 12.01 4.10
N VAL A 120 23.96 12.08 3.18
CA VAL A 120 23.95 13.08 2.09
C VAL A 120 23.86 14.50 2.65
N ARG A 121 23.04 14.73 3.68
CA ARG A 121 22.93 16.06 4.32
C ARG A 121 24.13 16.46 5.15
N SER A 122 24.75 15.52 5.87
CA SER A 122 26.03 15.76 6.55
C SER A 122 27.11 16.20 5.54
N GLY A 123 27.18 15.54 4.38
CA GLY A 123 28.10 15.93 3.32
C GLY A 123 27.75 17.28 2.67
N ASP A 124 26.47 17.60 2.46
CA ASP A 124 26.04 18.93 1.97
C ASP A 124 26.43 20.04 2.96
N GLN A 125 26.24 19.77 4.26
CA GLN A 125 26.51 20.70 5.36
C GLN A 125 28.02 20.93 5.55
N MET A 126 28.85 19.90 5.40
CA MET A 126 30.31 20.04 5.33
C MET A 126 30.77 20.76 4.05
N ARG A 127 30.30 20.35 2.86
CA ARG A 127 30.70 21.01 1.60
C ARG A 127 30.36 22.50 1.54
N SER A 128 29.34 22.95 2.29
CA SER A 128 28.96 24.36 2.40
C SER A 128 29.68 25.13 3.53
N ASN A 129 29.96 24.51 4.69
CA ASN A 129 30.48 25.21 5.88
C ASN A 129 31.95 24.90 6.23
N GLY A 130 32.52 23.79 5.75
CA GLY A 130 33.91 23.41 6.00
C GLY A 130 34.20 21.95 5.67
N PHE A 131 35.35 21.67 5.03
CA PHE A 131 35.70 20.32 4.57
C PHE A 131 35.81 19.25 5.68
N LEU A 132 36.15 19.66 6.91
CA LEU A 132 36.21 18.77 8.08
C LEU A 132 34.90 18.82 8.86
N PRO A 133 34.51 17.73 9.56
CA PRO A 133 33.27 17.69 10.33
C PRO A 133 33.21 18.79 11.40
N PRO A 134 32.03 19.37 11.66
CA PRO A 134 31.85 20.40 12.68
C PRO A 134 32.08 19.83 14.09
N ALA A 135 32.47 20.70 15.03
CA ALA A 135 32.73 20.29 16.40
C ALA A 135 31.46 19.97 17.22
N ALA A 136 30.33 20.55 16.84
CA ALA A 136 29.01 20.34 17.44
C ALA A 136 28.02 19.94 16.34
N ASP A 137 27.00 19.15 16.68
CA ASP A 137 26.07 18.63 15.70
C ASP A 137 25.08 19.70 15.20
N PRO A 138 24.85 19.84 13.88
CA PRO A 138 23.88 20.79 13.34
C PRO A 138 22.46 20.22 13.22
N PHE A 139 22.27 18.91 13.44
CA PHE A 139 21.02 18.21 13.17
C PHE A 139 20.23 17.89 14.46
N ALA A 140 20.90 17.49 15.54
CA ALA A 140 20.27 17.07 16.78
C ALA A 140 20.25 18.16 17.87
N TYR A 141 19.11 18.79 18.14
CA TYR A 141 19.01 19.82 19.18
C TYR A 141 19.06 19.26 20.62
N SER A 142 18.99 17.94 20.79
CA SER A 142 19.25 17.27 22.08
C SER A 142 20.74 17.26 22.47
N LEU A 143 21.61 17.48 21.47
CA LEU A 143 23.07 17.54 21.59
C LEU A 143 23.62 18.98 21.53
N ASP A 144 22.77 19.99 21.68
CA ASP A 144 23.13 21.41 21.61
C ASP A 144 24.29 21.74 22.59
N GLY A 145 25.37 22.32 22.05
CA GLY A 145 26.62 22.60 22.76
C GLY A 145 27.52 21.38 23.09
N GLN A 146 27.15 20.15 22.72
CA GLN A 146 27.95 18.95 22.93
C GLN A 146 28.88 18.65 21.75
N ALA A 147 29.95 17.87 22.00
CA ALA A 147 30.89 17.48 20.95
C ALA A 147 30.40 16.23 20.21
N ALA A 148 30.20 16.34 18.89
CA ALA A 148 29.65 15.28 18.05
C ALA A 148 30.71 14.73 17.07
N PRO A 149 31.47 13.68 17.45
CA PRO A 149 32.50 13.12 16.58
C PRO A 149 31.88 12.34 15.41
N ASN A 150 32.21 12.73 14.18
CA ASN A 150 31.84 12.00 12.97
C ASN A 150 33.05 11.21 12.42
N PRO A 151 33.20 9.91 12.71
CA PRO A 151 34.30 9.09 12.18
C PRO A 151 34.16 8.80 10.69
N SER A 152 32.93 8.66 10.18
CA SER A 152 32.59 8.30 8.79
C SER A 152 32.47 9.50 7.84
N TRP A 153 33.01 10.67 8.21
CA TRP A 153 32.90 11.94 7.47
C TRP A 153 33.26 11.87 5.97
N LEU A 154 34.11 10.94 5.53
CA LEU A 154 34.47 10.78 4.12
C LEU A 154 33.37 10.05 3.31
N THR A 155 32.59 9.18 3.96
CA THR A 155 31.37 8.57 3.38
C THR A 155 30.34 9.64 3.05
N ASP A 156 30.11 10.56 3.98
CA ASP A 156 29.17 11.68 3.80
C ASP A 156 29.54 12.54 2.59
N HIS A 157 30.82 12.93 2.47
CA HIS A 157 31.32 13.68 1.30
C HIS A 157 31.13 12.92 -0.01
N VAL A 158 31.37 11.60 -0.04
CA VAL A 158 31.27 10.79 -1.26
C VAL A 158 29.82 10.55 -1.68
N PHE A 159 28.90 10.29 -0.76
CA PHE A 159 27.48 10.17 -1.08
C PHE A 159 26.86 11.53 -1.44
N SER A 160 27.19 12.60 -0.72
CA SER A 160 26.77 13.97 -1.07
C SER A 160 27.29 14.41 -2.45
N LEU A 161 28.54 14.04 -2.79
CA LEU A 161 29.07 14.24 -4.14
C LEU A 161 28.29 13.44 -5.20
N ALA A 162 28.12 12.12 -5.01
CA ALA A 162 27.40 11.25 -5.93
C ALA A 162 25.94 11.69 -6.14
N TYR A 163 25.26 12.11 -5.08
CA TYR A 163 23.92 12.69 -5.14
C TYR A 163 23.92 14.03 -5.90
N SER A 164 24.90 14.91 -5.69
CA SER A 164 24.98 16.16 -6.45
C SER A 164 25.36 16.00 -7.93
N LEU A 165 25.87 14.83 -8.34
CA LEU A 165 26.21 14.52 -9.74
C LEU A 165 25.07 13.83 -10.51
N GLY A 166 24.18 13.09 -9.84
CA GLY A 166 23.14 12.29 -10.51
C GLY A 166 21.88 12.03 -9.69
N GLY A 167 21.64 12.79 -8.61
CA GLY A 167 20.54 12.57 -7.68
C GLY A 167 20.56 11.17 -7.06
N ALA A 168 19.37 10.64 -6.80
CA ALA A 168 19.22 9.27 -6.28
C ALA A 168 19.75 8.20 -7.25
N ALA A 169 19.72 8.45 -8.57
CA ALA A 169 20.30 7.56 -9.58
C ALA A 169 21.83 7.50 -9.49
N GLY A 170 22.49 8.63 -9.20
CA GLY A 170 23.93 8.69 -8.94
C GLY A 170 24.36 7.83 -7.75
N LEU A 171 23.55 7.80 -6.68
CA LEU A 171 23.77 6.91 -5.53
C LEU A 171 23.61 5.42 -5.90
N THR A 172 22.58 5.05 -6.67
CA THR A 172 22.41 3.66 -7.14
C THR A 172 23.58 3.20 -8.02
N VAL A 173 24.00 4.02 -8.99
CA VAL A 173 25.14 3.68 -9.86
C VAL A 173 26.44 3.58 -9.05
N PHE A 174 26.67 4.49 -8.10
CA PHE A 174 27.84 4.44 -7.23
C PHE A 174 27.89 3.14 -6.40
N LYS A 175 26.79 2.79 -5.70
CA LYS A 175 26.78 1.59 -4.84
C LYS A 175 26.91 0.30 -5.67
N ALA A 176 26.31 0.24 -6.85
CA ALA A 176 26.45 -0.91 -7.77
C ALA A 176 27.89 -1.13 -8.23
N LEU A 177 28.62 -0.06 -8.56
CA LEU A 177 30.03 -0.13 -8.95
C LEU A 177 30.94 -0.54 -7.78
N VAL A 178 30.69 -0.04 -6.56
CA VAL A 178 31.46 -0.42 -5.37
C VAL A 178 31.21 -1.88 -4.98
N ALA A 179 29.96 -2.34 -4.99
CA ALA A 179 29.61 -3.75 -4.74
C ALA A 179 30.28 -4.70 -5.77
N GLY A 180 30.19 -4.36 -7.06
CA GLY A 180 30.87 -5.10 -8.13
C GLY A 180 32.39 -5.13 -7.95
N PHE A 181 33.01 -4.03 -7.53
CA PHE A 181 34.46 -3.96 -7.30
C PHE A 181 34.91 -4.76 -6.06
N ALA A 182 34.13 -4.73 -4.97
CA ALA A 182 34.41 -5.54 -3.78
C ALA A 182 34.35 -7.04 -4.09
N ILE A 183 33.38 -7.48 -4.88
CA ILE A 183 33.24 -8.88 -5.29
C ILE A 183 34.29 -9.26 -6.35
N TRP A 184 34.68 -8.35 -7.24
CA TRP A 184 35.85 -8.54 -8.11
C TRP A 184 37.11 -8.84 -7.30
N LEU A 185 37.41 -8.08 -6.24
CA LEU A 185 38.52 -8.36 -5.31
C LEU A 185 38.42 -9.75 -4.68
N LEU A 186 37.22 -10.17 -4.27
CA LEU A 186 36.95 -11.51 -3.71
C LEU A 186 37.27 -12.63 -4.72
N THR A 187 36.94 -12.47 -6.01
CA THR A 187 37.28 -13.48 -7.05
C THR A 187 38.79 -13.67 -7.28
N HIS A 188 39.64 -12.73 -6.84
CA HIS A 188 41.11 -12.88 -6.86
C HIS A 188 41.67 -13.65 -5.65
N ILE A 189 40.82 -14.08 -4.72
CA ILE A 189 41.17 -14.98 -3.61
C ILE A 189 41.07 -16.44 -4.07
N SER A 190 42.00 -16.82 -4.96
CA SER A 190 42.07 -18.16 -5.55
C SER A 190 43.51 -18.68 -5.66
N VAL A 191 43.69 -19.98 -5.46
CA VAL A 191 44.97 -20.68 -5.61
C VAL A 191 45.38 -20.69 -7.09
N ARG A 192 46.60 -20.23 -7.40
CA ARG A 192 47.13 -20.18 -8.78
C ARG A 192 47.22 -21.58 -9.39
N GLY A 193 46.79 -21.72 -10.65
CA GLY A 193 46.78 -22.99 -11.37
C GLY A 193 45.81 -23.99 -10.75
N MET A 194 44.59 -23.55 -10.43
CA MET A 194 43.47 -24.37 -9.97
C MET A 194 42.18 -23.88 -10.64
N PRO A 195 41.22 -24.77 -10.92
CA PRO A 195 39.86 -24.38 -11.25
C PRO A 195 39.22 -23.54 -10.14
N THR A 196 38.41 -22.58 -10.55
CA THR A 196 37.82 -21.49 -9.79
C THR A 196 36.30 -21.45 -9.85
N TRP A 197 35.64 -22.32 -10.63
CA TRP A 197 34.19 -22.48 -10.60
C TRP A 197 33.64 -22.59 -9.16
N TRP A 198 34.29 -23.38 -8.29
CA TRP A 198 33.91 -23.50 -6.88
C TRP A 198 34.15 -22.20 -6.09
N SER A 199 35.22 -21.46 -6.36
CA SER A 199 35.42 -20.12 -5.78
C SER A 199 34.30 -19.17 -6.21
N SER A 200 33.79 -19.28 -7.43
CA SER A 200 32.63 -18.51 -7.93
C SER A 200 31.32 -18.95 -7.26
N VAL A 201 31.13 -20.24 -6.93
CA VAL A 201 30.03 -20.71 -6.07
C VAL A 201 30.14 -20.11 -4.66
N CYS A 202 31.33 -20.07 -4.06
CA CYS A 202 31.53 -19.41 -2.77
C CYS A 202 31.25 -17.89 -2.85
N CYS A 203 31.64 -17.23 -3.95
CA CYS A 203 31.31 -15.82 -4.20
C CYS A 203 29.80 -15.61 -4.38
N LEU A 204 29.08 -16.52 -5.03
CA LEU A 204 27.63 -16.46 -5.22
C LEU A 204 26.88 -16.34 -3.88
N PHE A 205 27.14 -17.24 -2.93
CA PHE A 205 26.55 -17.15 -1.60
C PHE A 205 26.98 -15.89 -0.84
N ALA A 206 28.22 -15.43 -1.01
CA ALA A 206 28.67 -14.17 -0.39
C ALA A 206 27.98 -12.94 -0.99
N VAL A 207 27.68 -12.92 -2.30
CA VAL A 207 26.88 -11.88 -2.96
C VAL A 207 25.46 -11.85 -2.40
N CYS A 208 24.84 -13.00 -2.15
CA CYS A 208 23.54 -13.10 -1.51
C CYS A 208 23.58 -12.56 -0.06
N ALA A 209 24.56 -13.00 0.74
CA ALA A 209 24.70 -12.59 2.14
C ALA A 209 25.02 -11.09 2.30
N CYS A 210 25.87 -10.53 1.43
CA CYS A 210 26.20 -9.09 1.45
C CYS A 210 25.14 -8.22 0.75
N SER A 211 24.04 -8.78 0.24
CA SER A 211 23.08 -8.01 -0.57
C SER A 211 22.28 -6.98 0.23
N VAL A 212 22.23 -7.11 1.56
CA VAL A 212 21.70 -6.10 2.49
C VAL A 212 22.62 -4.88 2.63
N ASP A 213 23.94 -5.10 2.62
CA ASP A 213 24.98 -4.05 2.70
C ASP A 213 25.15 -3.28 1.38
N PHE A 214 24.48 -3.68 0.30
CA PHE A 214 24.53 -3.00 -1.00
C PHE A 214 23.60 -1.76 -1.01
N MET A 215 23.79 -0.91 -0.01
CA MET A 215 23.09 0.35 0.24
C MET A 215 24.08 1.53 0.32
N PRO A 216 23.64 2.77 0.06
CA PRO A 216 24.49 3.96 0.17
C PRO A 216 24.60 4.40 1.64
N ILE A 217 25.27 3.57 2.41
CA ILE A 217 25.57 3.67 3.85
C ILE A 217 27.02 3.23 4.10
N THR A 218 27.51 3.37 5.33
CA THR A 218 28.84 2.90 5.78
C THR A 218 29.17 1.45 5.38
N ASP A 219 28.18 0.58 5.47
CA ASP A 219 28.28 -0.89 5.40
C ASP A 219 28.90 -1.36 4.07
N LEU A 220 28.59 -0.66 2.97
CA LEU A 220 29.18 -0.84 1.64
C LEU A 220 30.72 -0.72 1.64
N PHE A 221 31.27 0.19 2.44
CA PHE A 221 32.73 0.36 2.56
C PHE A 221 33.35 -0.70 3.47
N THR A 222 32.62 -1.26 4.43
CA THR A 222 33.07 -2.44 5.20
C THR A 222 33.15 -3.69 4.33
N VAL A 223 32.20 -3.93 3.42
CA VAL A 223 32.29 -5.02 2.42
C VAL A 223 33.55 -4.86 1.55
N LEU A 224 33.80 -3.65 1.03
CA LEU A 224 34.98 -3.34 0.22
C LEU A 224 36.30 -3.48 1.01
N GLY A 225 36.32 -2.97 2.25
CA GLY A 225 37.46 -2.99 3.15
C GLY A 225 37.85 -4.42 3.54
N MET A 226 36.87 -5.24 3.93
CA MET A 226 37.06 -6.66 4.23
C MET A 226 37.58 -7.43 3.01
N ALA A 227 36.96 -7.29 1.84
CA ALA A 227 37.45 -7.95 0.62
C ALA A 227 38.90 -7.55 0.28
N SER A 228 39.25 -6.28 0.48
CA SER A 228 40.62 -5.76 0.29
C SER A 228 41.62 -6.34 1.28
N VAL A 229 41.28 -6.41 2.58
CA VAL A 229 42.13 -7.00 3.62
C VAL A 229 42.34 -8.50 3.38
N LEU A 230 41.27 -9.26 3.12
CA LEU A 230 41.35 -10.70 2.87
C LEU A 230 42.21 -11.02 1.63
N LEU A 231 42.13 -10.20 0.57
CA LEU A 231 42.98 -10.35 -0.62
C LEU A 231 44.47 -10.10 -0.30
N ILE A 232 44.80 -9.13 0.56
CA ILE A 232 46.17 -8.87 1.00
C ILE A 232 46.70 -10.03 1.87
N LEU A 233 45.89 -10.52 2.81
CA LEU A 233 46.24 -11.67 3.67
C LEU A 233 46.47 -12.95 2.84
N HIS A 234 45.59 -13.23 1.87
CA HIS A 234 45.74 -14.32 0.93
C HIS A 234 47.03 -14.22 0.11
N ARG A 235 47.32 -13.05 -0.48
CA ARG A 235 48.57 -12.83 -1.24
C ARG A 235 49.81 -12.90 -0.35
N TYR A 236 49.70 -12.57 0.94
CA TYR A 236 50.79 -12.72 1.91
C TYR A 236 51.08 -14.20 2.24
N GLN A 237 50.05 -15.04 2.40
CA GLN A 237 50.21 -16.48 2.66
C GLN A 237 51.06 -17.17 1.59
N TYR A 238 50.95 -16.74 0.33
CA TYR A 238 51.73 -17.27 -0.80
C TYR A 238 53.03 -16.52 -1.09
N GLY A 239 53.46 -15.58 -0.22
CA GLY A 239 54.68 -14.78 -0.42
C GLY A 239 54.60 -13.78 -1.59
N LEU A 240 53.43 -13.57 -2.17
CA LEU A 240 53.19 -12.75 -3.37
C LEU A 240 53.06 -11.24 -3.06
N THR A 241 53.28 -10.82 -1.82
CA THR A 241 53.12 -9.41 -1.40
C THR A 241 54.21 -8.98 -0.42
N SER A 242 55.12 -8.16 -0.92
CA SER A 242 56.02 -7.32 -0.13
C SER A 242 55.29 -6.06 0.37
N GLY A 243 55.81 -5.42 1.42
CA GLY A 243 55.31 -4.12 1.91
C GLY A 243 54.06 -4.19 2.80
N ILE A 244 53.74 -5.33 3.41
CA ILE A 244 52.53 -5.49 4.24
C ILE A 244 52.44 -4.48 5.41
N HIS A 245 53.60 -4.07 5.94
CA HIS A 245 53.75 -3.06 7.01
C HIS A 245 53.38 -1.63 6.60
N TRP A 246 53.08 -1.36 5.33
CA TRP A 246 52.49 -0.09 4.88
C TRP A 246 51.17 -0.30 4.14
N LYS A 247 51.01 -1.39 3.39
CA LYS A 247 49.77 -1.69 2.64
C LYS A 247 48.53 -1.85 3.54
N LEU A 248 48.64 -2.61 4.63
CA LEU A 248 47.52 -2.77 5.57
C LEU A 248 47.24 -1.47 6.35
N PRO A 249 48.25 -0.77 6.93
CA PRO A 249 48.01 0.52 7.58
C PRO A 249 47.40 1.60 6.67
N VAL A 250 47.84 1.73 5.42
CA VAL A 250 47.27 2.72 4.49
C VAL A 250 45.85 2.36 4.10
N LEU A 251 45.55 1.08 3.83
CA LEU A 251 44.18 0.62 3.55
C LEU A 251 43.24 0.89 4.75
N LEU A 252 43.69 0.60 5.97
CA LEU A 252 42.87 0.73 7.17
C LEU A 252 42.74 2.17 7.65
N ALA A 253 43.73 3.04 7.42
CA ALA A 253 43.57 4.48 7.56
C ALA A 253 42.49 5.02 6.60
N VAL A 254 42.50 4.62 5.33
CA VAL A 254 41.48 5.07 4.36
C VAL A 254 40.09 4.54 4.74
N TRP A 255 39.97 3.25 5.05
CA TRP A 255 38.69 2.64 5.46
C TRP A 255 38.15 3.28 6.75
N GLY A 256 38.99 3.50 7.77
CA GLY A 256 38.63 4.19 9.01
C GLY A 256 38.39 5.71 8.87
N ASN A 257 38.15 6.23 7.66
CA ASN A 257 37.50 7.53 7.42
C ASN A 257 36.13 7.38 6.72
N PHE A 258 35.83 6.19 6.19
CA PHE A 258 34.56 5.82 5.57
C PHE A 258 33.62 5.11 6.56
N ASP A 259 34.11 4.11 7.32
CA ASP A 259 33.31 3.31 8.25
C ASP A 259 34.12 3.00 9.52
N PRO A 260 33.62 3.34 10.72
CA PRO A 260 34.29 3.08 12.00
C PRO A 260 34.53 1.60 12.30
N ARG A 261 33.90 0.68 11.57
CA ARG A 261 34.15 -0.78 11.66
C ARG A 261 35.40 -1.23 10.91
N ALA A 262 36.31 -0.33 10.55
CA ALA A 262 37.68 -0.66 10.16
C ALA A 262 38.41 -1.54 11.21
N TYR A 263 37.95 -1.56 12.48
CA TYR A 263 38.40 -2.52 13.48
C TYR A 263 38.22 -4.00 13.04
N LEU A 264 37.23 -4.33 12.21
CA LEU A 264 37.03 -5.68 11.67
C LEU A 264 38.23 -6.12 10.81
N GLY A 265 38.76 -5.22 9.98
CA GLY A 265 39.97 -5.49 9.21
C GLY A 265 41.21 -5.70 10.10
N ILE A 266 41.32 -4.96 11.20
CA ILE A 266 42.38 -5.16 12.20
C ILE A 266 42.23 -6.52 12.90
N LEU A 267 41.00 -6.89 13.29
CA LEU A 267 40.69 -8.18 13.89
C LEU A 267 41.04 -9.33 12.94
N ALA A 268 40.62 -9.26 11.67
CA ALA A 268 40.96 -10.25 10.65
C ALA A 268 42.49 -10.42 10.50
N VAL A 269 43.25 -9.32 10.51
CA VAL A 269 44.73 -9.36 10.48
C VAL A 269 45.31 -10.09 11.69
N PHE A 270 44.79 -9.87 12.91
CA PHE A 270 45.26 -10.56 14.11
C PHE A 270 44.82 -12.03 14.18
N CYS A 271 43.59 -12.38 13.81
CA CYS A 271 43.11 -13.76 13.73
C CYS A 271 43.93 -14.58 12.72
N PHE A 272 44.21 -14.00 11.55
CA PHE A 272 45.06 -14.62 10.54
C PHE A 272 46.51 -14.78 11.03
N ALA A 273 47.06 -13.79 11.73
CA ALA A 273 48.38 -13.88 12.35
C ALA A 273 48.46 -14.97 13.43
N ALA A 274 47.43 -15.12 14.26
CA ALA A 274 47.34 -16.18 15.26
C ALA A 274 47.29 -17.57 14.61
N GLY A 275 46.46 -17.77 13.58
CA GLY A 275 46.38 -19.05 12.86
C GLY A 275 47.64 -19.37 12.06
N LEU A 276 48.32 -18.38 11.50
CA LEU A 276 49.62 -18.58 10.84
C LEU A 276 50.73 -18.93 11.84
N GLN A 277 50.72 -18.31 13.03
CA GLN A 277 51.63 -18.64 14.13
C GLN A 277 51.39 -20.06 14.68
N TRP A 278 50.13 -20.49 14.81
CA TRP A 278 49.79 -21.87 15.21
C TRP A 278 50.18 -22.88 14.13
N CYS A 279 49.90 -22.60 12.85
CA CYS A 279 50.35 -23.40 11.71
C CYS A 279 51.87 -23.61 11.75
N ARG A 280 52.64 -22.53 11.93
CA ARG A 280 54.10 -22.61 12.06
C ARG A 280 54.57 -23.39 13.28
N SER A 281 54.00 -23.14 14.46
CA SER A 281 54.37 -23.90 15.67
C SER A 281 54.14 -25.41 15.50
N ARG A 282 53.08 -25.82 14.78
CA ARG A 282 52.85 -27.23 14.42
C ARG A 282 53.84 -27.75 13.36
N ALA A 283 54.18 -26.98 12.33
CA ALA A 283 55.19 -27.38 11.34
C ALA A 283 56.59 -27.51 11.98
N GLU A 284 56.98 -26.56 12.84
CA GLU A 284 58.22 -26.56 13.62
C GLU A 284 58.28 -27.78 14.57
N THR A 285 57.16 -28.16 15.19
CA THR A 285 57.04 -29.39 16.01
C THR A 285 57.10 -30.67 15.17
N ALA A 286 56.68 -30.64 13.91
CA ALA A 286 56.71 -31.77 12.97
C ALA A 286 58.05 -31.92 12.22
N GLY A 287 58.97 -30.95 12.33
CA GLY A 287 60.22 -30.93 11.55
C GLY A 287 60.04 -30.53 10.09
N GLU A 288 58.92 -29.90 9.73
CA GLU A 288 58.58 -29.49 8.37
C GLU A 288 59.12 -28.09 8.02
N VAL A 289 59.19 -27.78 6.73
CA VAL A 289 59.62 -26.46 6.25
C VAL A 289 58.63 -25.38 6.70
N THR A 290 59.11 -24.38 7.43
CA THR A 290 58.26 -23.31 7.97
C THR A 290 57.75 -22.37 6.89
N GLY A 291 56.44 -22.07 6.91
CA GLY A 291 55.82 -21.07 6.04
C GLY A 291 56.26 -19.62 6.28
N PRO A 292 55.59 -18.63 5.65
CA PRO A 292 56.01 -17.22 5.68
C PRO A 292 56.08 -16.63 7.09
N ASP A 293 56.92 -15.60 7.27
CA ASP A 293 57.12 -15.03 8.61
C ASP A 293 55.87 -14.32 9.14
N VAL A 294 55.59 -14.46 10.44
CA VAL A 294 54.41 -13.85 11.09
C VAL A 294 54.76 -12.51 11.73
N ARG A 295 56.05 -12.27 12.03
CA ARG A 295 56.52 -11.02 12.65
C ARG A 295 56.15 -9.75 11.84
N PRO A 296 56.18 -9.74 10.49
CA PRO A 296 55.72 -8.59 9.72
C PRO A 296 54.22 -8.35 9.82
N LEU A 297 53.42 -9.40 10.02
CA LEU A 297 51.96 -9.33 10.12
C LEU A 297 51.50 -8.83 11.50
N TRP A 298 52.10 -9.34 12.58
CA TRP A 298 51.90 -8.78 13.94
C TRP A 298 52.31 -7.31 14.03
N LYS A 299 53.44 -6.94 13.38
CA LYS A 299 53.85 -5.54 13.25
C LYS A 299 52.86 -4.71 12.42
N ALA A 300 52.35 -5.25 11.31
CA ALA A 300 51.35 -4.57 10.50
C ALA A 300 50.09 -4.28 11.32
N GLY A 301 49.51 -5.29 12.00
CA GLY A 301 48.32 -5.10 12.86
C GLY A 301 48.52 -4.03 13.95
N ALA A 302 49.68 -4.02 14.62
CA ALA A 302 50.00 -2.97 15.59
C ALA A 302 50.12 -1.57 14.96
N VAL A 303 50.67 -1.45 13.75
CA VAL A 303 50.72 -0.18 13.01
C VAL A 303 49.34 0.21 12.46
N CYS A 304 48.45 -0.74 12.16
CA CYS A 304 47.06 -0.44 11.76
C CYS A 304 46.26 0.23 12.88
N ILE A 305 46.43 -0.16 14.14
CA ILE A 305 45.81 0.53 15.28
C ILE A 305 46.27 2.00 15.34
N VAL A 306 47.56 2.25 15.10
CA VAL A 306 48.11 3.62 15.01
C VAL A 306 47.60 4.35 13.77
N ALA A 307 47.28 3.64 12.69
CA ALA A 307 46.77 4.22 11.44
C ALA A 307 45.32 4.72 11.54
N LEU A 308 44.51 4.16 12.46
CA LEU A 308 43.18 4.69 12.79
C LEU A 308 43.23 6.08 13.46
N LEU A 309 44.38 6.52 13.98
CA LEU A 309 44.57 7.90 14.43
C LEU A 309 44.60 8.92 13.27
N ILE A 310 44.60 8.47 12.02
CA ILE A 310 44.52 9.32 10.82
C ILE A 310 43.03 9.54 10.47
N ASN A 311 42.27 10.03 11.45
CA ASN A 311 40.86 10.40 11.34
C ASN A 311 40.66 11.75 12.09
N PRO A 312 39.75 12.67 11.67
CA PRO A 312 39.45 13.90 12.40
C PRO A 312 38.97 13.70 13.85
N ALA A 313 38.32 12.57 14.14
CA ALA A 313 37.83 12.14 15.45
C ALA A 313 38.54 10.85 15.94
N PRO A 314 39.87 10.89 16.17
CA PRO A 314 40.70 9.68 16.30
C PRO A 314 40.44 8.88 17.59
N LEU A 315 39.84 9.50 18.61
CA LEU A 315 39.40 8.80 19.82
C LEU A 315 38.12 8.00 19.56
N ALA A 316 37.16 8.56 18.81
CA ALA A 316 35.91 7.90 18.46
C ALA A 316 36.17 6.66 17.61
N GLU A 317 37.01 6.79 16.58
CA GLU A 317 37.44 5.70 15.70
C GLU A 317 38.08 4.54 16.47
N ILE A 318 38.99 4.81 17.41
CA ILE A 318 39.59 3.76 18.24
C ILE A 318 38.57 3.14 19.23
N SER A 319 37.59 3.92 19.71
CA SER A 319 36.52 3.41 20.57
C SER A 319 35.39 2.69 19.82
N ALA A 320 35.35 2.73 18.49
CA ALA A 320 34.25 2.20 17.68
C ALA A 320 33.84 0.77 18.06
N VAL A 321 34.82 -0.13 18.22
CA VAL A 321 34.57 -1.53 18.63
C VAL A 321 33.91 -1.67 20.00
N VAL A 322 34.07 -0.70 20.90
CA VAL A 322 33.33 -0.65 22.16
C VAL A 322 31.95 -0.07 21.88
N THR A 323 31.89 1.08 21.21
CA THR A 323 30.66 1.84 20.96
C THR A 323 29.59 1.03 20.23
N SER A 324 29.93 0.27 19.18
CA SER A 324 28.93 -0.49 18.42
C SER A 324 28.28 -1.59 19.26
N TYR A 325 29.05 -2.42 19.97
CA TYR A 325 28.50 -3.51 20.79
C TYR A 325 27.93 -3.07 22.16
N THR A 326 28.28 -1.89 22.69
CA THR A 326 27.76 -1.42 24.01
C THR A 326 26.72 -0.29 23.91
N THR A 327 26.69 0.45 22.80
CA THR A 327 25.86 1.66 22.64
C THR A 327 24.93 1.52 21.44
N GLU A 328 25.45 1.25 20.24
CA GLU A 328 24.65 1.29 19.00
C GLU A 328 23.69 0.10 18.87
N TYR A 329 24.20 -1.13 18.84
CA TYR A 329 23.35 -2.32 18.66
C TYR A 329 22.36 -2.49 19.84
N PRO A 330 22.77 -2.33 21.13
CA PRO A 330 21.81 -2.34 22.24
C PRO A 330 20.80 -1.19 22.17
N GLY A 331 21.25 0.03 21.86
CA GLY A 331 20.38 1.21 21.78
C GLY A 331 19.33 1.12 20.67
N MET A 332 19.69 0.55 19.52
CA MET A 332 18.74 0.23 18.44
C MET A 332 17.74 -0.86 18.85
N SER A 333 18.22 -1.96 19.45
CA SER A 333 17.37 -3.13 19.78
C SER A 333 16.32 -2.88 20.88
N GLU A 334 16.58 -1.93 21.79
CA GLU A 334 15.62 -1.50 22.83
C GLU A 334 14.60 -0.45 22.35
N MET A 335 14.85 0.22 21.22
CA MET A 335 13.98 1.27 20.66
C MET A 335 12.74 0.74 19.90
N LYS A 336 12.14 -0.31 20.46
CA LYS A 336 10.97 -1.01 19.92
C LYS A 336 9.79 -0.05 19.65
N PRO A 337 8.91 -0.33 18.67
CA PRO A 337 7.72 0.46 18.39
C PRO A 337 6.86 0.76 19.62
N LEU A 338 6.14 1.88 19.60
CA LEU A 338 5.12 2.18 20.61
C LEU A 338 3.91 1.28 20.36
N THR A 339 3.78 0.22 21.15
CA THR A 339 2.57 -0.60 21.23
C THR A 339 1.82 -0.29 22.52
N ASP A 340 0.51 -0.13 22.38
CA ASP A 340 -0.42 -0.17 23.51
C ASP A 340 -0.45 -1.61 24.04
N GLY A 341 -0.43 -1.80 25.36
CA GLY A 341 -0.19 -3.12 25.98
C GLY A 341 -1.25 -4.21 25.71
N ASN A 342 -2.32 -3.87 24.98
CA ASN A 342 -3.31 -4.82 24.49
C ASN A 342 -2.89 -5.29 23.09
N GLY A 343 -2.48 -6.55 22.94
CA GLY A 343 -1.98 -7.17 21.70
C GLY A 343 -3.04 -7.33 20.59
N SER A 344 -3.63 -6.22 20.16
CA SER A 344 -4.70 -6.12 19.15
C SER A 344 -4.20 -5.63 17.78
N SER A 345 -2.90 -5.34 17.66
CA SER A 345 -2.24 -5.36 16.34
C SER A 345 -1.98 -6.82 15.97
N LEU A 346 -2.46 -7.24 14.80
CA LEU A 346 -2.34 -8.62 14.29
C LEU A 346 -0.90 -9.11 14.08
N GLU A 347 0.08 -8.21 14.17
CA GLU A 347 1.48 -8.56 14.38
C GLU A 347 1.99 -7.94 15.68
N PRO A 348 2.67 -8.69 16.56
CA PRO A 348 3.47 -8.11 17.64
C PRO A 348 4.78 -7.57 17.05
N ALA A 349 4.86 -6.25 16.86
CA ALA A 349 6.07 -5.60 16.36
C ALA A 349 7.18 -5.54 17.42
N VAL A 350 7.79 -6.71 17.73
CA VAL A 350 8.85 -6.87 18.75
C VAL A 350 10.20 -6.28 18.30
N LEU A 351 10.38 -6.11 16.98
CA LEU A 351 11.59 -5.64 16.32
C LEU A 351 11.51 -4.15 15.92
N LEU A 352 12.66 -3.49 15.77
CA LEU A 352 12.79 -2.08 15.39
C LEU A 352 12.34 -1.85 13.94
N ASP A 353 11.10 -1.42 13.70
CA ASP A 353 10.57 -1.12 12.35
C ASP A 353 10.69 -2.31 11.35
N GLY A 354 10.78 -3.55 11.86
CA GLY A 354 11.03 -4.78 11.08
C GLY A 354 12.51 -5.14 10.88
N ARG A 355 13.45 -4.31 11.36
CA ARG A 355 14.90 -4.51 11.25
C ARG A 355 15.40 -5.57 12.25
N THR A 356 16.24 -6.48 11.77
CA THR A 356 16.72 -7.68 12.48
C THR A 356 18.22 -7.62 12.80
N GLU A 357 18.99 -6.81 12.08
CA GLU A 357 20.46 -6.80 12.07
C GLU A 357 21.09 -6.44 13.44
N PHE A 358 20.38 -5.67 14.27
CA PHE A 358 20.83 -5.26 15.60
C PHE A 358 20.59 -6.30 16.70
N TYR A 359 19.94 -7.42 16.36
CA TYR A 359 19.64 -8.50 17.30
C TYR A 359 20.64 -9.66 17.16
N SER A 360 20.73 -10.50 18.21
CA SER A 360 21.51 -11.74 18.18
C SER A 360 20.74 -12.85 17.46
N LEU A 361 21.46 -13.74 16.76
CA LEU A 361 20.93 -15.00 16.22
C LEU A 361 20.40 -15.97 17.30
N LEU A 362 20.51 -15.63 18.58
CA LEU A 362 19.91 -16.37 19.69
C LEU A 362 18.49 -15.89 20.05
N ASN A 363 18.00 -14.79 19.47
CA ASN A 363 16.61 -14.37 19.64
C ASN A 363 15.67 -15.17 18.70
N SER A 364 14.55 -15.66 19.22
CA SER A 364 13.50 -16.35 18.44
C SER A 364 12.94 -15.46 17.33
N ASP A 365 12.73 -14.19 17.64
CA ASP A 365 11.96 -13.26 16.81
C ASP A 365 12.67 -12.95 15.48
N VAL A 366 14.00 -13.11 15.44
CA VAL A 366 14.83 -12.96 14.23
C VAL A 366 14.48 -14.00 13.18
N PHE A 367 14.00 -15.18 13.58
CA PHE A 367 13.58 -16.25 12.65
C PHE A 367 12.08 -16.23 12.33
N ALA A 368 11.30 -15.28 12.87
CA ALA A 368 9.92 -15.07 12.45
C ALA A 368 9.85 -14.47 11.02
N GLY A 369 10.88 -13.70 10.62
CA GLY A 369 11.07 -13.25 9.23
C GLY A 369 11.98 -14.19 8.45
N PHE A 370 11.55 -14.62 7.25
CA PHE A 370 12.40 -15.40 6.34
C PHE A 370 13.28 -14.47 5.49
N GLU A 371 14.50 -14.20 5.96
CA GLU A 371 15.47 -13.37 5.23
C GLU A 371 16.42 -14.17 4.34
N PHE A 372 16.33 -13.94 3.03
CA PHE A 372 17.13 -14.63 2.01
C PHE A 372 18.65 -14.48 2.23
N ALA A 373 19.10 -13.30 2.65
CA ALA A 373 20.52 -13.02 2.87
C ALA A 373 21.10 -13.87 4.03
N TYR A 374 20.34 -14.05 5.11
CA TYR A 374 20.79 -14.81 6.28
C TYR A 374 20.86 -16.31 5.99
N VAL A 375 19.87 -16.85 5.27
CA VAL A 375 19.90 -18.25 4.80
C VAL A 375 21.15 -18.50 3.93
N ALA A 376 21.47 -17.58 3.01
CA ALA A 376 22.67 -17.70 2.18
C ALA A 376 23.98 -17.59 2.97
N GLY A 377 24.05 -16.69 3.97
CA GLY A 377 25.21 -16.55 4.86
C GLY A 377 25.45 -17.80 5.71
N ILE A 378 24.41 -18.28 6.41
CA ILE A 378 24.49 -19.48 7.25
C ILE A 378 24.82 -20.72 6.41
N ALA A 379 24.23 -20.87 5.23
CA ALA A 379 24.58 -21.95 4.30
C ALA A 379 26.07 -21.90 3.90
N LEU A 380 26.61 -20.72 3.61
CA LEU A 380 28.04 -20.53 3.30
C LEU A 380 28.95 -20.85 4.49
N TRP A 381 28.55 -20.53 5.72
CA TRP A 381 29.31 -20.91 6.92
C TRP A 381 29.35 -22.44 7.11
N LEU A 382 28.22 -23.12 6.88
CA LEU A 382 28.15 -24.59 6.90
C LEU A 382 29.02 -25.21 5.80
N ILE A 383 28.95 -24.69 4.57
CA ILE A 383 29.83 -25.10 3.46
C ILE A 383 31.30 -24.91 3.84
N ALA A 384 31.68 -23.75 4.40
CA ALA A 384 33.06 -23.48 4.83
C ALA A 384 33.52 -24.45 5.94
N ALA A 385 32.69 -24.70 6.95
CA ALA A 385 33.00 -25.65 8.02
C ALA A 385 33.18 -27.08 7.50
N VAL A 386 32.31 -27.55 6.59
CA VAL A 386 32.40 -28.86 5.95
C VAL A 386 33.65 -28.97 5.07
N VAL A 387 33.91 -27.97 4.21
CA VAL A 387 35.08 -27.96 3.32
C VAL A 387 36.39 -27.94 4.12
N LEU A 388 36.52 -27.11 5.16
CA LEU A 388 37.69 -27.12 6.05
C LEU A 388 37.83 -28.46 6.78
N GLY A 389 36.70 -29.03 7.24
CA GLY A 389 36.58 -30.33 7.89
C GLY A 389 36.93 -31.53 6.99
N ILE A 390 36.83 -31.39 5.66
CA ILE A 390 37.26 -32.36 4.65
C ILE A 390 38.73 -32.14 4.25
N ALA A 391 39.11 -30.88 3.97
CA ALA A 391 40.43 -30.51 3.48
C ALA A 391 41.54 -30.83 4.49
N ARG A 392 41.28 -30.61 5.79
CA ARG A 392 42.14 -30.94 6.94
C ARG A 392 43.61 -30.50 6.78
N SER A 393 43.89 -29.42 6.03
CA SER A 393 45.26 -28.93 5.89
C SER A 393 45.68 -28.10 7.10
N ARG A 394 46.99 -28.07 7.35
CA ARG A 394 47.59 -27.13 8.32
C ARG A 394 47.57 -25.71 7.76
N ASP A 395 47.69 -25.56 6.45
CA ASP A 395 47.66 -24.28 5.72
C ASP A 395 46.32 -23.54 5.83
N ASP A 396 45.25 -24.24 6.22
CA ASP A 396 43.91 -23.68 6.36
C ASP A 396 43.67 -23.08 7.76
N LEU A 397 44.58 -23.28 8.72
CA LEU A 397 44.46 -22.74 10.09
C LEU A 397 44.31 -21.21 10.20
N PRO A 398 44.98 -20.36 9.38
CA PRO A 398 44.73 -18.92 9.35
C PRO A 398 43.28 -18.57 9.01
N TRP A 399 42.68 -19.31 8.06
CA TRP A 399 41.32 -19.12 7.60
C TRP A 399 40.30 -19.66 8.61
N LEU A 400 40.56 -20.84 9.19
CA LEU A 400 39.71 -21.45 10.22
C LEU A 400 39.55 -20.56 11.46
N ILE A 401 40.63 -19.99 11.99
CA ILE A 401 40.54 -19.12 13.18
C ILE A 401 39.81 -17.81 12.86
N THR A 402 40.08 -17.22 11.69
CA THR A 402 39.39 -16.00 11.25
C THR A 402 37.89 -16.27 11.08
N LEU A 403 37.51 -17.41 10.47
CA LEU A 403 36.12 -17.82 10.31
C LEU A 403 35.41 -18.00 11.66
N ILE A 404 36.01 -18.73 12.60
CA ILE A 404 35.42 -18.98 13.93
C ILE A 404 35.14 -17.66 14.66
N VAL A 405 36.08 -16.71 14.63
CA VAL A 405 35.90 -15.40 15.32
C VAL A 405 34.79 -14.57 14.68
N PHE A 406 34.74 -14.50 13.35
CA PHE A 406 33.70 -13.73 12.66
C PHE A 406 32.31 -14.35 12.76
N VAL A 407 32.20 -15.69 12.74
CA VAL A 407 30.92 -16.39 13.00
C VAL A 407 30.45 -16.14 14.45
N LEU A 408 31.36 -16.11 15.42
CA LEU A 408 30.99 -15.75 16.80
C LEU A 408 30.50 -14.30 16.93
N LEU A 409 31.08 -13.34 16.20
CA LEU A 409 30.57 -11.97 16.14
C LEU A 409 29.18 -11.90 15.50
N ALA A 410 28.96 -12.60 14.39
CA ALA A 410 27.67 -12.64 13.70
C ALA A 410 26.56 -13.37 14.50
N ILE A 411 26.93 -14.21 15.47
CA ILE A 411 25.97 -14.77 16.45
C ILE A 411 25.61 -13.73 17.52
N ILE A 412 26.54 -12.87 17.92
CA ILE A 412 26.31 -11.80 18.90
C ILE A 412 25.45 -10.68 18.30
N ALA A 413 25.77 -10.22 17.09
CA ALA A 413 25.02 -9.21 16.35
C ALA A 413 24.98 -9.56 14.86
N LEU A 414 23.77 -9.70 14.33
CA LEU A 414 23.52 -10.20 12.97
C LEU A 414 24.09 -9.28 11.87
N HIS A 415 24.28 -8.00 12.16
CA HIS A 415 24.96 -7.02 11.29
C HIS A 415 26.36 -7.43 10.82
N GLU A 416 27.04 -8.34 11.54
CA GLU A 416 28.38 -8.83 11.19
C GLU A 416 28.36 -10.02 10.19
N LEU A 417 27.19 -10.54 9.84
CA LEU A 417 27.02 -11.71 8.96
C LEU A 417 27.61 -11.54 7.54
N PRO A 418 27.50 -10.37 6.87
CA PRO A 418 28.16 -10.12 5.59
C PRO A 418 29.69 -10.25 5.69
N ALA A 419 30.30 -9.63 6.70
CA ALA A 419 31.74 -9.71 6.94
C ALA A 419 32.20 -11.15 7.24
N ALA A 420 31.44 -11.90 8.03
CA ALA A 420 31.67 -13.33 8.26
C ALA A 420 31.54 -14.17 6.97
N SER A 421 30.60 -13.81 6.09
CA SER A 421 30.37 -14.50 4.82
C SER A 421 31.49 -14.26 3.80
N LEU A 422 32.09 -13.07 3.77
CA LEU A 422 33.32 -12.81 2.98
C LEU A 422 34.50 -13.68 3.45
N VAL A 423 34.68 -13.81 4.78
CA VAL A 423 35.68 -14.72 5.36
C VAL A 423 35.39 -16.18 5.02
N ALA A 424 34.12 -16.59 5.10
CA ALA A 424 33.68 -17.94 4.76
C ALA A 424 33.91 -18.29 3.28
N ALA A 425 33.61 -17.38 2.34
CA ALA A 425 33.90 -17.57 0.93
C ALA A 425 35.40 -17.74 0.63
N ALA A 426 36.24 -16.88 1.22
CA ALA A 426 37.69 -16.96 1.08
C ALA A 426 38.27 -18.26 1.68
N ALA A 427 37.76 -18.68 2.84
CA ALA A 427 38.14 -19.92 3.50
C ALA A 427 37.72 -21.16 2.69
N ALA A 428 36.43 -21.26 2.34
CA ALA A 428 35.86 -22.37 1.58
C ALA A 428 36.48 -22.51 0.18
N GLY A 429 36.62 -21.39 -0.55
CA GLY A 429 37.20 -21.38 -1.88
C GLY A 429 38.65 -21.89 -1.88
N THR A 430 39.50 -21.33 -1.01
CA THR A 430 40.93 -21.72 -0.98
C THR A 430 41.17 -23.12 -0.39
N ALA A 431 40.41 -23.53 0.63
CA ALA A 431 40.53 -24.87 1.21
C ALA A 431 40.04 -25.96 0.24
N ALA A 432 38.94 -25.74 -0.48
CA ALA A 432 38.45 -26.66 -1.51
C ALA A 432 39.47 -26.81 -2.65
N GLN A 433 40.07 -25.72 -3.14
CA GLN A 433 41.13 -25.78 -4.15
C GLN A 433 42.37 -26.54 -3.65
N ARG A 434 42.79 -26.33 -2.39
CA ARG A 434 43.89 -27.08 -1.76
C ARG A 434 43.57 -28.56 -1.58
N TRP A 435 42.32 -28.91 -1.31
CA TRP A 435 41.85 -30.30 -1.24
C TRP A 435 41.82 -30.95 -2.62
N TYR A 436 41.17 -30.32 -3.60
CA TYR A 436 41.06 -30.83 -4.98
C TYR A 436 42.43 -31.12 -5.58
N ARG A 437 43.41 -30.20 -5.43
CA ARG A 437 44.83 -30.39 -5.82
C ARG A 437 45.49 -31.65 -5.25
N ARG A 438 45.08 -32.11 -4.07
CA ARG A 438 45.65 -33.28 -3.37
C ARG A 438 44.87 -34.57 -3.61
N SER A 439 43.62 -34.49 -4.05
CA SER A 439 42.71 -35.63 -4.15
C SER A 439 42.36 -36.05 -5.58
N PHE A 440 42.57 -35.18 -6.58
CA PHE A 440 42.21 -35.45 -7.98
C PHE A 440 43.41 -35.23 -8.91
N ARG A 441 43.37 -35.87 -10.09
CA ARG A 441 44.29 -35.56 -11.20
C ARG A 441 44.11 -34.09 -11.62
N GLN A 442 45.17 -33.49 -12.15
CA GLN A 442 45.19 -32.09 -12.60
C GLN A 442 45.33 -31.96 -14.12
N GLU A 443 45.58 -33.08 -14.80
CA GLU A 443 45.47 -33.23 -16.24
C GLU A 443 43.99 -33.48 -16.58
N TYR A 444 43.45 -32.77 -17.57
CA TYR A 444 42.10 -33.03 -18.06
C TYR A 444 42.07 -34.34 -18.87
N THR A 445 40.91 -35.01 -18.90
CA THR A 445 40.72 -36.24 -19.67
C THR A 445 39.43 -36.20 -20.48
N VAL A 446 39.34 -37.13 -21.44
CA VAL A 446 38.13 -37.39 -22.24
C VAL A 446 37.21 -38.42 -21.55
N GLU A 447 37.53 -38.86 -20.32
CA GLU A 447 36.67 -39.81 -19.60
C GLU A 447 35.30 -39.19 -19.33
N THR A 448 34.23 -39.82 -19.82
CA THR A 448 32.88 -39.24 -19.86
C THR A 448 32.39 -38.74 -18.49
N MET A 449 32.80 -39.40 -17.40
CA MET A 449 32.46 -38.99 -16.03
C MET A 449 33.22 -37.73 -15.57
N GLU A 450 34.50 -37.56 -15.94
CA GLU A 450 35.27 -36.36 -15.63
C GLU A 450 34.82 -35.17 -16.48
N VAL A 451 34.52 -35.40 -17.76
CA VAL A 451 33.90 -34.38 -18.65
C VAL A 451 32.52 -33.98 -18.13
N LEU A 452 31.67 -34.93 -17.74
CA LEU A 452 30.34 -34.67 -17.17
C LEU A 452 30.42 -33.89 -15.84
N PHE A 453 31.38 -34.22 -14.97
CA PHE A 453 31.62 -33.46 -13.73
C PHE A 453 32.12 -32.04 -14.02
N SER A 454 33.09 -31.88 -14.93
CA SER A 454 33.72 -30.61 -15.29
C SER A 454 32.78 -29.65 -16.02
N ARG A 455 32.03 -30.13 -17.02
CA ARG A 455 31.01 -29.35 -17.74
C ARG A 455 29.76 -29.16 -16.89
N GLY A 456 29.24 -30.24 -16.28
CA GLY A 456 27.99 -30.24 -15.51
C GLY A 456 28.02 -29.35 -14.28
N GLY A 457 29.10 -29.37 -13.49
CA GLY A 457 29.25 -28.48 -12.33
C GLY A 457 29.27 -26.99 -12.71
N ARG A 458 29.87 -26.65 -13.86
CA ARG A 458 29.88 -25.28 -14.39
C ARG A 458 28.52 -24.89 -14.95
N ALA A 459 27.90 -25.74 -15.77
CA ALA A 459 26.57 -25.51 -16.32
C ALA A 459 25.52 -25.29 -15.22
N LEU A 460 25.52 -26.15 -14.18
CA LEU A 460 24.65 -26.01 -13.01
C LEU A 460 24.90 -24.68 -12.27
N THR A 461 26.16 -24.23 -12.18
CA THR A 461 26.48 -22.93 -11.58
C THR A 461 25.97 -21.76 -12.43
N VAL A 462 26.11 -21.83 -13.77
CA VAL A 462 25.56 -20.81 -14.69
C VAL A 462 24.03 -20.77 -14.59
N PHE A 463 23.35 -21.91 -14.62
CA PHE A 463 21.90 -21.98 -14.46
C PHE A 463 21.46 -21.47 -13.07
N GLY A 464 22.18 -21.79 -11.99
CA GLY A 464 21.90 -21.27 -10.66
C GLY A 464 22.06 -19.75 -10.56
N MET A 465 23.11 -19.17 -11.16
CA MET A 465 23.31 -17.72 -11.23
C MET A 465 22.24 -17.03 -12.08
N ALA A 466 21.86 -17.61 -13.23
CA ALA A 466 20.83 -17.08 -14.11
C ALA A 466 19.43 -17.16 -13.46
N PHE A 467 19.10 -18.27 -12.80
CA PHE A 467 17.87 -18.46 -12.03
C PHE A 467 17.77 -17.46 -10.88
N LEU A 468 18.86 -17.27 -10.12
CA LEU A 468 18.88 -16.28 -9.05
C LEU A 468 18.76 -14.84 -9.58
N GLY A 469 19.45 -14.51 -10.68
CA GLY A 469 19.33 -13.22 -11.35
C GLY A 469 17.90 -12.95 -11.84
N PHE A 470 17.25 -13.97 -12.42
CA PHE A 470 15.84 -13.91 -12.80
C PHE A 470 14.94 -13.69 -11.58
N PHE A 471 15.08 -14.46 -10.49
CA PHE A 471 14.27 -14.29 -9.27
C PHE A 471 14.48 -12.92 -8.61
N ALA A 472 15.67 -12.32 -8.72
CA ALA A 472 15.95 -10.98 -8.21
C ALA A 472 15.30 -9.87 -9.08
N VAL A 473 15.28 -10.03 -10.41
CA VAL A 473 14.60 -9.10 -11.34
C VAL A 473 13.08 -9.27 -11.31
N ALA A 474 12.62 -10.49 -11.05
CA ALA A 474 11.21 -10.82 -10.80
C ALA A 474 10.70 -10.36 -9.42
N ASP A 475 11.57 -9.79 -8.58
CA ASP A 475 11.29 -9.36 -7.21
C ASP A 475 10.72 -10.47 -6.29
N ARG A 476 11.12 -11.72 -6.54
CA ARG A 476 10.71 -12.92 -5.80
C ARG A 476 11.73 -13.38 -4.74
N LEU A 477 12.71 -12.53 -4.42
CA LEU A 477 13.61 -12.74 -3.28
C LEU A 477 13.07 -11.96 -2.08
N PRO A 478 12.57 -12.62 -1.02
CA PRO A 478 11.93 -11.94 0.10
C PRO A 478 12.91 -11.03 0.84
N THR A 479 12.38 -9.97 1.48
CA THR A 479 13.08 -9.00 2.38
C THR A 479 14.18 -8.14 1.75
N ARG A 480 14.73 -8.54 0.61
CA ARG A 480 15.62 -7.73 -0.24
C ARG A 480 14.90 -6.46 -0.73
N SER A 481 15.60 -5.35 -0.96
CA SER A 481 15.04 -4.19 -1.70
C SER A 481 14.94 -4.47 -3.21
N PRO A 482 13.90 -3.96 -3.90
CA PRO A 482 13.63 -4.29 -5.30
C PRO A 482 14.73 -3.76 -6.24
N ILE A 483 14.90 -4.41 -7.39
CA ILE A 483 15.83 -3.94 -8.43
C ILE A 483 15.24 -2.70 -9.12
N GLY A 484 16.04 -1.64 -9.19
CA GLY A 484 15.62 -0.35 -9.72
C GLY A 484 16.63 0.76 -9.41
N ILE A 485 16.32 1.97 -9.86
CA ILE A 485 17.18 3.15 -9.75
C ILE A 485 16.47 4.22 -8.91
N GLY A 486 17.20 4.85 -7.99
CA GLY A 486 16.66 5.90 -7.11
C GLY A 486 16.14 5.38 -5.76
N PHE A 487 15.29 6.17 -5.11
CA PHE A 487 14.62 5.79 -3.87
C PHE A 487 13.46 4.82 -4.12
N GLU A 488 13.11 4.02 -3.11
CA GLU A 488 11.89 3.21 -3.12
C GLU A 488 10.64 4.11 -3.12
N ALA A 489 9.57 3.70 -3.81
CA ALA A 489 8.40 4.56 -4.04
C ALA A 489 7.75 5.03 -2.73
N ASP A 490 7.71 4.20 -1.70
CA ASP A 490 7.20 4.57 -0.38
C ASP A 490 8.13 5.53 0.38
N MET A 491 9.45 5.41 0.20
CA MET A 491 10.43 6.34 0.78
C MET A 491 10.32 7.72 0.10
N GLN A 492 10.29 7.75 -1.24
CA GLN A 492 10.10 8.96 -2.04
C GLN A 492 8.79 9.67 -1.69
N THR A 493 7.67 8.94 -1.64
CA THR A 493 6.35 9.47 -1.24
C THR A 493 6.39 10.09 0.16
N THR A 494 7.15 9.50 1.08
CA THR A 494 7.33 10.03 2.45
C THR A 494 8.11 11.34 2.44
N MET A 495 9.20 11.42 1.68
CA MET A 495 10.01 12.65 1.54
C MET A 495 9.20 13.79 0.90
N ASP A 496 8.47 13.51 -0.18
CA ASP A 496 7.75 14.54 -0.92
C ASP A 496 6.56 15.08 -0.10
N SER A 497 5.77 14.20 0.54
CA SER A 497 4.63 14.64 1.34
C SER A 497 5.03 15.29 2.67
N LEU A 498 6.06 14.79 3.36
CA LEU A 498 6.55 15.41 4.59
C LEU A 498 7.07 16.83 4.34
N SER A 499 7.60 17.13 3.14
CA SER A 499 7.99 18.49 2.78
C SER A 499 6.83 19.49 2.83
N ALA A 500 5.62 19.05 2.47
CA ALA A 500 4.40 19.85 2.52
C ALA A 500 3.80 19.90 3.93
N GLU A 501 3.87 18.81 4.70
CA GLU A 501 3.43 18.77 6.09
C GLU A 501 4.26 19.71 6.98
N LEU A 502 5.60 19.70 6.83
CA LEU A 502 6.52 20.56 7.57
C LEU A 502 6.37 22.05 7.22
N ALA A 503 5.90 22.37 6.01
CA ALA A 503 5.64 23.76 5.61
C ALA A 503 4.48 24.42 6.40
N VAL A 504 3.64 23.63 7.09
CA VAL A 504 2.58 24.12 7.99
C VAL A 504 3.11 24.36 9.41
N VAL A 505 4.23 23.73 9.79
CA VAL A 505 4.82 23.84 11.14
C VAL A 505 5.58 25.17 11.28
N PRO A 506 5.41 25.94 12.37
CA PRO A 506 6.11 27.22 12.54
C PRO A 506 7.63 27.08 12.51
N SER A 507 8.29 27.88 11.68
CA SER A 507 9.74 27.84 11.46
C SER A 507 10.54 28.02 12.75
N GLY A 508 11.45 27.09 13.05
CA GLY A 508 12.25 27.08 14.29
C GLY A 508 11.63 26.31 15.45
N SER A 509 10.46 25.70 15.29
CA SER A 509 9.88 24.78 16.27
C SER A 509 10.80 23.58 16.55
N ARG A 510 11.04 23.27 17.82
CA ARG A 510 11.71 22.02 18.23
C ARG A 510 10.69 20.88 18.18
N ILE A 511 10.92 19.93 17.27
CA ILE A 511 10.04 18.78 16.99
C ILE A 511 10.60 17.53 17.68
N LEU A 512 9.78 16.80 18.42
CA LEU A 512 10.09 15.46 18.90
C LEU A 512 9.49 14.41 17.95
N ASN A 513 10.36 13.65 17.29
CA ASN A 513 9.98 12.45 16.54
C ASN A 513 9.60 11.28 17.49
N THR A 514 8.80 10.32 17.03
CA THR A 514 8.43 9.12 17.83
C THR A 514 9.19 7.85 17.44
N ARG A 515 9.82 7.81 16.25
CA ARG A 515 10.75 6.77 15.79
C ARG A 515 12.07 7.39 15.29
N ILE A 516 13.14 6.59 15.33
CA ILE A 516 14.50 6.99 14.91
C ILE A 516 14.52 7.40 13.43
N THR A 517 13.84 6.62 12.59
CA THR A 517 13.74 6.81 11.12
C THR A 517 13.15 8.17 10.71
N GLN A 518 12.30 8.78 11.55
CA GLN A 518 11.80 10.15 11.32
C GLN A 518 12.87 11.23 11.53
N GLY A 519 13.89 10.99 12.37
CA GLY A 519 14.99 11.92 12.57
C GLY A 519 15.78 12.15 11.28
N ASP A 520 16.06 11.07 10.54
CA ASP A 520 16.72 11.16 9.23
C ASP A 520 15.88 11.94 8.19
N PHE A 521 14.55 11.81 8.23
CA PHE A 521 13.65 12.59 7.39
C PHE A 521 13.60 14.07 7.81
N LEU A 522 13.59 14.39 9.11
CA LEU A 522 13.68 15.78 9.58
C LEU A 522 15.02 16.42 9.13
N ASN A 523 16.12 15.69 9.28
CA ASN A 523 17.45 16.07 8.78
C ASN A 523 17.42 16.34 7.26
N TRP A 524 16.74 15.49 6.48
CA TRP A 524 16.57 15.67 5.03
C TRP A 524 15.94 17.01 4.66
N HIS A 525 14.93 17.45 5.40
CA HIS A 525 14.24 18.73 5.21
C HIS A 525 14.93 19.92 5.91
N GLY A 526 16.08 19.70 6.58
CA GLY A 526 16.82 20.75 7.28
C GLY A 526 16.18 21.21 8.59
N VAL A 527 15.30 20.39 9.18
CA VAL A 527 14.66 20.65 10.47
C VAL A 527 15.40 19.86 11.55
N PRO A 528 15.91 20.50 12.63
CA PRO A 528 16.61 19.77 13.68
C PRO A 528 15.71 18.75 14.41
N CYS A 529 16.19 17.50 14.51
CA CYS A 529 15.50 16.41 15.18
C CYS A 529 15.87 16.33 16.69
N PHE A 530 15.11 15.56 17.46
CA PHE A 530 15.58 15.17 18.80
C PHE A 530 16.62 14.05 18.72
N LEU A 531 16.37 13.03 17.90
CA LEU A 531 17.23 11.87 17.73
C LEU A 531 17.07 11.27 16.33
N ASP A 532 18.19 10.90 15.71
CA ASP A 532 18.30 10.26 14.39
C ASP A 532 19.06 8.92 14.46
N SER A 533 19.35 8.34 13.29
CA SER A 533 20.01 7.04 13.17
C SER A 533 21.44 6.96 13.73
N ARG A 534 22.08 8.07 14.11
CA ARG A 534 23.46 8.14 14.60
C ARG A 534 23.54 7.85 16.11
N VAL A 535 22.98 6.71 16.51
CA VAL A 535 22.67 6.35 17.91
C VAL A 535 23.86 6.51 18.88
N HIS A 536 25.10 6.29 18.43
CA HIS A 536 26.31 6.51 19.24
C HIS A 536 26.46 7.93 19.81
N LEU A 537 25.88 8.95 19.17
CA LEU A 537 25.97 10.34 19.64
C LEU A 537 25.11 10.62 20.89
N TYR A 538 24.11 9.77 21.17
CA TYR A 538 23.06 10.03 22.17
C TYR A 538 23.26 9.29 23.50
N GLY A 539 24.40 8.61 23.67
CA GLY A 539 24.77 7.89 24.89
C GLY A 539 24.14 6.50 25.02
N THR A 540 24.50 5.78 26.10
CA THR A 540 24.04 4.40 26.36
C THR A 540 22.65 4.35 26.96
N PHE A 541 21.82 3.40 26.51
CA PHE A 541 20.46 3.19 27.02
C PHE A 541 20.40 2.84 28.53
N SER A 542 21.52 2.39 29.11
CA SER A 542 21.68 2.12 30.55
C SER A 542 22.00 3.35 31.41
N ASP A 543 22.18 4.53 30.81
CA ASP A 543 22.41 5.81 31.49
C ASP A 543 21.12 6.64 31.45
N ASP A 544 20.51 6.86 32.62
CA ASP A 544 19.25 7.61 32.77
C ASP A 544 19.40 9.10 32.43
N THR A 545 20.64 9.60 32.41
CA THR A 545 20.94 10.97 32.02
C THR A 545 21.05 11.16 30.51
N SER A 546 21.22 10.09 29.73
CA SER A 546 21.46 10.11 28.29
C SER A 546 20.27 10.65 27.47
N PRO A 547 20.50 11.41 26.38
CA PRO A 547 19.44 11.74 25.42
C PRO A 547 18.68 10.52 24.88
N LEU A 548 19.36 9.39 24.67
CA LEU A 548 18.75 8.14 24.20
C LEU A 548 17.70 7.60 25.19
N TYR A 549 18.05 7.48 26.48
CA TYR A 549 17.11 7.04 27.51
C TYR A 549 15.97 8.05 27.72
N ARG A 550 16.28 9.35 27.74
CA ARG A 550 15.26 10.40 27.85
C ARG A 550 14.25 10.36 26.71
N PHE A 551 14.70 10.12 25.46
CA PHE A 551 13.80 9.93 24.32
C PHE A 551 12.80 8.80 24.56
N ASP A 552 13.27 7.66 25.07
CA ASP A 552 12.41 6.51 25.38
C ASP A 552 11.44 6.79 26.55
N ARG A 553 11.92 7.42 27.63
CA ARG A 553 11.08 7.87 28.74
C ARG A 553 10.01 8.86 28.28
N MET A 554 10.37 9.84 27.46
CA MET A 554 9.44 10.86 26.93
C MET A 554 8.36 10.26 26.04
N ARG A 555 8.70 9.35 25.12
CA ARG A 555 7.73 8.74 24.19
C ARG A 555 6.79 7.74 24.89
N ARG A 556 7.30 6.93 25.83
CA ARG A 556 6.46 6.00 26.61
C ARG A 556 5.65 6.71 27.71
N GLY A 557 6.19 7.79 28.28
CA GLY A 557 5.52 8.62 29.29
C GLY A 557 4.24 9.28 28.77
N MET A 558 4.31 9.92 27.59
CA MET A 558 3.14 10.49 26.91
C MET A 558 2.03 9.44 26.71
N LEU A 559 2.38 8.23 26.25
CA LEU A 559 1.42 7.16 25.96
C LEU A 559 0.76 6.62 27.24
N ARG A 560 1.52 6.52 28.35
CA ARG A 560 0.99 6.06 29.65
C ARG A 560 -0.02 7.04 30.24
N GLU A 561 0.29 8.34 30.24
CA GLU A 561 -0.65 9.34 30.75
C GLU A 561 -1.93 9.40 29.88
N ALA A 562 -1.76 9.36 28.57
CA ALA A 562 -2.86 9.34 27.60
C ALA A 562 -3.78 8.10 27.73
N THR A 563 -3.27 6.97 28.21
CA THR A 563 -4.05 5.74 28.44
C THR A 563 -4.61 5.61 29.87
N GLN A 564 -4.12 6.40 30.82
CA GLN A 564 -4.64 6.45 32.21
C GLN A 564 -5.74 7.50 32.44
N LEU A 565 -5.91 8.45 31.51
CA LEU A 565 -7.04 9.40 31.54
C LEU A 565 -8.40 8.67 31.47
N PRO A 566 -9.46 9.21 32.12
CA PRO A 566 -10.48 8.36 32.77
C PRO A 566 -11.52 7.71 31.84
N GLY A 567 -11.15 6.57 31.25
CA GLY A 567 -12.10 5.55 30.77
C GLY A 567 -12.37 4.43 31.80
N ALA A 568 -11.37 4.10 32.62
CA ALA A 568 -11.41 2.96 33.55
C ALA A 568 -12.48 3.07 34.65
N ALA A 569 -12.92 4.28 34.99
CA ALA A 569 -13.92 4.53 36.02
C ALA A 569 -15.32 3.96 35.70
N ALA A 570 -15.63 3.73 34.41
CA ALA A 570 -16.92 3.16 34.00
C ALA A 570 -17.04 1.65 34.30
N ASN A 571 -15.94 0.91 34.18
CA ASN A 571 -15.94 -0.56 34.35
C ASN A 571 -15.63 -1.00 35.79
N ALA A 572 -15.43 -0.07 36.72
CA ALA A 572 -15.21 -0.34 38.14
C ALA A 572 -16.50 -0.68 38.93
N GLY A 573 -17.66 -0.78 38.25
CA GLY A 573 -18.96 -1.02 38.89
C GLY A 573 -19.17 -2.43 39.44
N ASP A 574 -18.73 -3.47 38.72
CA ASP A 574 -19.12 -4.87 38.97
C ASP A 574 -18.01 -5.74 39.64
N ALA A 575 -16.99 -5.12 40.22
CA ALA A 575 -15.84 -5.80 40.81
C ALA A 575 -15.90 -5.89 42.35
N SER A 576 -17.04 -6.27 42.94
CA SER A 576 -17.18 -6.47 44.40
C SER A 576 -16.50 -7.77 44.88
N GLY A 577 -15.19 -7.90 44.68
CA GLY A 577 -14.51 -9.20 44.57
C GLY A 577 -13.18 -9.44 45.29
N SER A 578 -12.42 -8.40 45.73
CA SER A 578 -11.33 -8.59 46.72
C SER A 578 -10.76 -7.25 47.22
N ILE A 579 -10.33 -7.21 48.49
CA ILE A 579 -9.55 -6.11 49.05
C ILE A 579 -8.09 -6.56 49.13
N GLY A 580 -7.31 -6.18 48.11
CA GLY A 580 -5.84 -6.33 48.05
C GLY A 580 -5.20 -4.95 47.87
N THR A 581 -4.15 -4.66 48.63
CA THR A 581 -3.56 -3.32 48.74
C THR A 581 -2.68 -2.95 47.55
N ASP A 582 -3.06 -1.93 46.78
CA ASP A 582 -2.18 -1.29 45.78
C ASP A 582 -2.36 0.25 45.70
N LEU A 583 -2.33 0.92 46.86
CA LEU A 583 -2.42 2.39 46.99
C LEU A 583 -1.12 3.13 46.55
N ASN A 584 -0.34 2.56 45.64
CA ASN A 584 0.98 3.09 45.25
C ASN A 584 1.22 3.14 43.74
N VAL A 585 0.29 2.64 42.91
CA VAL A 585 0.39 2.69 41.44
C VAL A 585 0.19 4.12 40.94
N ASP A 586 -0.84 4.82 41.44
CA ASP A 586 -1.16 6.19 41.03
C ASP A 586 -0.05 7.19 41.42
N ALA A 587 0.59 6.98 42.58
CA ALA A 587 1.73 7.78 43.03
C ALA A 587 2.94 7.58 42.10
N ALA A 588 3.33 6.34 41.83
CA ALA A 588 4.43 6.04 40.91
C ALA A 588 4.14 6.49 39.47
N ALA A 589 2.88 6.48 39.03
CA ALA A 589 2.46 7.03 37.74
C ALA A 589 2.56 8.56 37.70
N ALA A 590 2.13 9.25 38.76
CA ALA A 590 2.23 10.71 38.87
C ALA A 590 3.70 11.19 38.96
N ASP A 591 4.55 10.50 39.72
CA ASP A 591 5.99 10.78 39.80
C ASP A 591 6.67 10.57 38.43
N ALA A 592 6.35 9.46 37.74
CA ALA A 592 6.85 9.20 36.39
C ALA A 592 6.33 10.23 35.35
N ALA A 593 5.11 10.75 35.53
CA ALA A 593 4.56 11.82 34.69
C ALA A 593 5.29 13.15 34.91
N ALA A 594 5.61 13.48 36.16
CA ALA A 594 6.41 14.66 36.49
C ALA A 594 7.84 14.57 35.93
N GLU A 595 8.48 13.39 36.02
CA GLU A 595 9.82 13.17 35.43
C GLU A 595 9.86 13.41 33.92
N TRP A 596 8.94 12.82 33.15
CA TRP A 596 9.00 12.98 31.70
C TRP A 596 8.69 14.41 31.27
N LYS A 597 7.73 15.10 31.90
CA LYS A 597 7.40 16.50 31.58
C LYS A 597 8.57 17.45 31.84
N ALA A 598 9.39 17.19 32.87
CA ALA A 598 10.61 17.97 33.13
C ALA A 598 11.64 17.90 31.98
N ASP A 599 11.72 16.78 31.24
CA ASP A 599 12.57 16.69 30.06
C ASP A 599 12.06 17.56 28.90
N TYR A 600 10.75 17.65 28.67
CA TYR A 600 10.17 18.51 27.61
C TYR A 600 10.48 19.99 27.85
N GLU A 601 10.32 20.45 29.09
CA GLU A 601 10.59 21.85 29.45
C GLU A 601 12.09 22.16 29.41
N LYS A 602 12.95 21.21 29.80
CA LYS A 602 14.41 21.31 29.66
C LYS A 602 14.85 21.46 28.20
N PHE A 603 14.28 20.68 27.28
CA PHE A 603 14.66 20.71 25.87
C PHE A 603 13.86 21.72 25.02
N GLY A 604 12.81 22.33 25.57
CA GLY A 604 11.99 23.34 24.89
C GLY A 604 11.19 22.76 23.72
N ILE A 605 10.69 21.53 23.86
CA ILE A 605 9.95 20.81 22.82
C ILE A 605 8.57 21.45 22.65
N GLY A 606 8.28 21.97 21.45
CA GLY A 606 7.00 22.63 21.13
C GLY A 606 6.04 21.77 20.31
N HIS A 607 6.57 20.79 19.56
CA HIS A 607 5.77 19.92 18.68
C HIS A 607 6.19 18.45 18.80
N VAL A 608 5.25 17.53 18.56
CA VAL A 608 5.47 16.08 18.48
C VAL A 608 5.00 15.57 17.12
N MET A 609 5.82 14.75 16.46
CA MET A 609 5.58 14.19 15.12
C MET A 609 5.30 12.69 15.20
N ILE A 610 4.03 12.30 15.10
CA ILE A 610 3.61 10.89 15.11
C ILE A 610 3.67 10.32 13.69
N ARG A 611 4.34 9.17 13.53
CA ARG A 611 4.58 8.54 12.22
C ARG A 611 3.36 7.79 11.68
N LEU A 612 2.92 8.14 10.47
CA LEU A 612 1.85 7.46 9.74
C LEU A 612 2.34 6.74 8.46
N ALA A 613 3.47 7.16 7.89
CA ALA A 613 4.16 6.45 6.80
C ALA A 613 4.72 5.06 7.21
N PRO A 614 5.00 4.16 6.24
CA PRO A 614 5.87 2.97 6.40
C PRO A 614 7.33 3.34 6.78
N PRO A 615 8.23 2.38 7.12
CA PRO A 615 8.10 0.91 7.13
C PRO A 615 7.31 0.33 8.30
N GLY A 616 6.52 -0.72 8.07
CA GLY A 616 5.62 -1.29 9.07
C GLY A 616 4.44 -0.37 9.46
N ALA A 617 3.57 -0.83 10.36
CA ALA A 617 2.26 -0.22 10.60
C ALA A 617 2.27 1.28 11.04
N PRO A 618 1.30 2.10 10.58
CA PRO A 618 1.05 3.46 11.08
C PRO A 618 0.77 3.49 12.59
N ALA A 619 1.24 4.52 13.30
CA ALA A 619 1.10 4.62 14.76
C ALA A 619 -0.29 5.15 15.21
N TYR A 620 -1.37 4.53 14.71
CA TYR A 620 -2.74 4.98 14.95
C TYR A 620 -3.14 4.97 16.43
N SER A 621 -2.69 3.98 17.22
CA SER A 621 -2.99 3.91 18.66
C SER A 621 -2.31 5.05 19.43
N THR A 622 -1.03 5.32 19.13
CA THR A 622 -0.30 6.47 19.68
C THR A 622 -0.97 7.80 19.34
N LEU A 623 -1.47 7.97 18.12
CA LEU A 623 -2.24 9.15 17.71
C LEU A 623 -3.55 9.27 18.49
N MET A 624 -4.32 8.20 18.58
CA MET A 624 -5.60 8.14 19.31
C MET A 624 -5.48 8.30 20.83
N ALA A 625 -4.33 7.92 21.39
CA ALA A 625 -3.97 8.24 22.76
C ALA A 625 -3.64 9.75 22.89
N MET A 626 -2.80 10.28 22.00
CA MET A 626 -2.38 11.69 22.06
C MET A 626 -3.53 12.67 21.84
N GLU A 627 -4.55 12.36 21.03
CA GLU A 627 -5.79 13.15 20.92
C GLU A 627 -6.60 13.26 22.23
N ARG A 628 -6.33 12.40 23.23
CA ARG A 628 -6.97 12.44 24.56
C ARG A 628 -6.17 13.25 25.60
N ASN A 629 -4.93 13.62 25.30
CA ASN A 629 -4.05 14.30 26.23
C ASN A 629 -4.25 15.83 26.18
N ALA A 630 -4.62 16.44 27.31
CA ALA A 630 -4.95 17.86 27.39
C ALA A 630 -3.76 18.82 27.15
N ASP A 631 -2.52 18.35 27.28
CA ASP A 631 -1.31 19.16 27.04
C ASP A 631 -1.00 19.34 25.54
N TRP A 632 -1.64 18.56 24.66
CA TRP A 632 -1.33 18.49 23.22
C TRP A 632 -2.57 18.72 22.35
N VAL A 633 -2.39 19.42 21.23
CA VAL A 633 -3.44 19.68 20.24
C VAL A 633 -2.95 19.24 18.87
N LEU A 634 -3.71 18.38 18.19
CA LEU A 634 -3.45 18.02 16.79
C LEU A 634 -3.60 19.27 15.90
N THR A 635 -2.57 19.63 15.15
CA THR A 635 -2.56 20.81 14.26
C THR A 635 -2.65 20.45 12.79
N SER A 636 -1.99 19.37 12.38
CA SER A 636 -2.08 18.84 11.02
C SER A 636 -1.99 17.31 11.02
N ARG A 637 -2.67 16.68 10.05
CA ARG A 637 -2.62 15.24 9.79
C ARG A 637 -2.49 15.02 8.29
N GLY A 638 -1.28 14.69 7.84
CA GLY A 638 -1.00 14.36 6.45
C GLY A 638 -0.85 12.85 6.21
N PRO A 639 -0.44 12.45 5.00
CA PRO A 639 -0.23 11.05 4.61
C PRO A 639 1.05 10.40 5.17
N SER A 640 1.92 11.15 5.85
CA SER A 640 3.19 10.63 6.37
C SER A 640 3.38 10.89 7.86
N ALA A 641 2.88 12.01 8.40
CA ALA A 641 2.84 12.26 9.83
C ALA A 641 1.63 13.07 10.30
N ALA A 642 1.37 12.98 11.60
CA ALA A 642 0.50 13.88 12.34
C ALA A 642 1.34 14.73 13.31
N PHE A 643 1.08 16.04 13.32
CA PHE A 643 1.80 17.00 14.15
C PHE A 643 0.89 17.49 15.27
N PHE A 644 1.36 17.33 16.51
CA PHE A 644 0.75 17.88 17.70
C PHE A 644 1.59 19.05 18.19
N ALA A 645 0.96 20.14 18.60
CA ALA A 645 1.61 21.30 19.20
C ALA A 645 1.13 21.49 20.66
N ARG A 646 1.93 22.16 21.49
CA ARG A 646 1.64 22.34 22.91
C ARG A 646 0.37 23.19 23.10
N SER A 647 -0.58 22.68 23.87
CA SER A 647 -1.88 23.33 24.19
C SER A 647 -1.71 24.74 24.77
N ALA A 648 -0.62 24.96 25.54
CA ALA A 648 -0.25 26.25 26.11
C ALA A 648 -0.04 27.37 25.07
N ASP A 649 0.44 27.02 23.87
CA ASP A 649 0.73 27.97 22.79
C ASP A 649 -0.53 28.36 21.98
N LYS A 650 -1.68 27.75 22.30
CA LYS A 650 -2.99 27.93 21.65
C LYS A 650 -2.95 27.80 20.12
N PRO A 651 -2.40 26.69 19.60
CA PRO A 651 -2.35 26.44 18.16
C PRO A 651 -3.77 26.31 17.57
N GLN A 652 -3.89 26.52 16.26
CA GLN A 652 -5.12 26.18 15.54
C GLN A 652 -5.25 24.65 15.49
N ALA A 653 -6.35 24.13 16.04
CA ALA A 653 -6.65 22.71 16.01
C ALA A 653 -7.06 22.24 14.61
N PHE A 654 -6.65 21.02 14.24
CA PHE A 654 -7.09 20.35 13.03
C PHE A 654 -8.60 20.04 13.09
N ASP A 655 -9.38 20.64 12.18
CA ASP A 655 -10.81 20.38 12.08
C ASP A 655 -11.16 19.57 10.84
N ILE A 656 -11.48 18.29 11.07
CA ILE A 656 -11.96 17.36 10.06
C ILE A 656 -13.32 17.78 9.47
N LEU A 657 -14.17 18.47 10.24
CA LEU A 657 -15.49 18.94 9.79
C LEU A 657 -15.33 20.04 8.74
N LYS A 658 -14.52 21.05 9.06
CA LYS A 658 -14.17 22.13 8.13
C LYS A 658 -13.48 21.57 6.87
N THR A 659 -12.57 20.61 7.03
CA THR A 659 -11.89 19.92 5.91
C THR A 659 -12.87 19.16 5.00
N ALA A 660 -13.91 18.53 5.55
CA ALA A 660 -14.90 17.78 4.78
C ALA A 660 -15.99 18.66 4.14
N PHE A 661 -16.51 19.65 4.86
CA PHE A 661 -17.76 20.34 4.53
C PHE A 661 -17.62 21.85 4.26
N ARG A 662 -16.43 22.45 4.38
CA ARG A 662 -16.26 23.92 4.19
C ARG A 662 -15.06 24.31 3.33
N ASP A 663 -13.91 23.65 3.51
CA ASP A 663 -12.64 23.99 2.84
C ASP A 663 -12.34 23.17 1.59
N SER A 664 -13.19 22.19 1.24
CA SER A 664 -12.97 21.35 0.06
C SER A 664 -13.33 22.08 -1.23
N VAL A 665 -12.50 21.89 -2.26
CA VAL A 665 -12.74 22.38 -3.61
C VAL A 665 -13.13 21.18 -4.48
N GLY A 666 -14.25 21.30 -5.20
CA GLY A 666 -14.69 20.29 -6.14
C GLY A 666 -13.72 20.13 -7.30
N THR A 667 -13.28 18.91 -7.56
CA THR A 667 -12.58 18.56 -8.81
C THR A 667 -13.09 17.21 -9.27
N ASP A 668 -13.74 17.16 -10.43
CA ASP A 668 -14.12 15.88 -11.02
C ASP A 668 -12.86 15.10 -11.46
N ARG A 669 -12.89 13.77 -11.28
CA ARG A 669 -11.74 12.87 -11.44
C ARG A 669 -12.19 11.49 -11.93
N GLU A 670 -12.92 11.50 -13.03
CA GLU A 670 -13.27 10.31 -13.80
C GLU A 670 -12.03 9.40 -14.02
N ARG A 671 -12.22 8.09 -13.82
CA ARG A 671 -11.22 7.07 -14.07
C ARG A 671 -11.33 6.54 -15.50
N PHE A 672 -10.23 6.69 -16.25
CA PHE A 672 -10.14 6.28 -17.66
C PHE A 672 -10.22 4.76 -17.91
N ASP A 673 -10.00 3.92 -16.90
CA ASP A 673 -9.94 2.46 -17.03
C ASP A 673 -10.33 1.80 -15.69
N PHE A 674 -10.77 0.54 -15.75
CA PHE A 674 -11.12 -0.27 -14.59
C PHE A 674 -9.94 -1.14 -14.10
N GLY A 675 -10.09 -1.69 -12.90
CA GLY A 675 -9.27 -2.79 -12.41
C GLY A 675 -9.37 -4.02 -13.33
N ARG A 676 -8.25 -4.71 -13.53
CA ARG A 676 -8.15 -5.90 -14.38
C ARG A 676 -7.56 -7.05 -13.58
N GLU A 677 -7.84 -8.29 -13.98
CA GLU A 677 -7.18 -9.45 -13.38
C GLU A 677 -5.66 -9.39 -13.60
N PRO A 678 -4.85 -9.91 -12.65
CA PRO A 678 -3.40 -9.95 -12.82
C PRO A 678 -3.01 -10.91 -13.95
N ASP A 679 -2.46 -10.35 -15.03
CA ASP A 679 -1.85 -11.05 -16.17
C ASP A 679 -0.99 -12.24 -15.74
N PHE A 680 -0.87 -13.24 -16.61
CA PHE A 680 0.01 -14.41 -16.45
C PHE A 680 1.41 -14.03 -15.91
N TYR A 681 1.98 -12.93 -16.40
CA TYR A 681 3.28 -12.41 -15.96
C TYR A 681 3.28 -11.95 -14.49
N SER A 682 2.31 -11.15 -14.07
CA SER A 682 2.15 -10.72 -12.66
C SER A 682 1.69 -11.83 -11.71
N LYS A 683 1.04 -12.87 -12.23
CA LYS A 683 0.58 -14.03 -11.44
C LYS A 683 1.69 -15.05 -11.22
N TYR A 684 2.44 -15.40 -12.27
CA TYR A 684 3.37 -16.55 -12.25
C TYR A 684 4.84 -16.20 -12.37
N LEU A 685 5.23 -15.00 -12.81
CA LEU A 685 6.63 -14.65 -13.07
C LEU A 685 7.12 -13.52 -12.16
N TYR A 686 6.59 -12.30 -12.33
CA TYR A 686 6.96 -11.13 -11.52
C TYR A 686 6.13 -11.06 -10.23
N HIS A 687 6.69 -10.47 -9.18
CA HIS A 687 5.95 -9.94 -8.05
C HIS A 687 5.97 -8.39 -8.13
N LYS A 688 4.87 -7.75 -7.72
CA LYS A 688 4.77 -6.29 -7.58
C LYS A 688 4.40 -6.00 -6.14
N ARG A 689 5.28 -5.31 -5.41
CA ARG A 689 4.99 -4.84 -4.04
C ARG A 689 3.80 -3.87 -4.08
N SER A 690 2.89 -3.97 -3.11
CA SER A 690 1.99 -2.85 -2.81
C SER A 690 2.84 -1.69 -2.32
N THR A 691 2.56 -0.48 -2.82
CA THR A 691 3.25 0.75 -2.40
C THR A 691 2.20 1.84 -2.22
N ALA A 692 2.24 2.53 -1.08
CA ALA A 692 1.11 3.36 -0.65
C ALA A 692 1.28 4.81 -1.13
N SER A 693 0.58 5.18 -2.20
CA SER A 693 0.53 6.57 -2.67
C SER A 693 0.03 7.52 -1.57
N ALA A 694 0.47 8.79 -1.56
CA ALA A 694 0.04 9.76 -0.55
C ALA A 694 -1.50 9.91 -0.43
N PRO A 695 -2.29 9.89 -1.52
CA PRO A 695 -3.75 9.87 -1.41
C PRO A 695 -4.29 8.57 -0.80
N LEU A 696 -3.71 7.41 -1.11
CA LEU A 696 -4.10 6.13 -0.49
C LEU A 696 -3.79 6.11 1.01
N ARG A 697 -2.61 6.57 1.43
CA ARG A 697 -2.27 6.73 2.86
C ARG A 697 -3.27 7.63 3.55
N SER A 698 -3.59 8.79 2.95
CA SER A 698 -4.62 9.71 3.47
C SER A 698 -5.97 9.01 3.62
N ALA A 699 -6.44 8.26 2.61
CA ALA A 699 -7.67 7.49 2.65
C ALA A 699 -7.66 6.47 3.80
N GLN A 700 -6.58 5.69 3.94
CA GLN A 700 -6.41 4.73 5.04
C GLN A 700 -6.42 5.42 6.41
N HIS A 701 -5.82 6.60 6.56
CA HIS A 701 -5.83 7.35 7.81
C HIS A 701 -7.22 7.91 8.14
N TYR A 702 -7.96 8.43 7.16
CA TYR A 702 -9.36 8.85 7.38
C TYR A 702 -10.24 7.65 7.75
N PHE A 703 -10.12 6.55 7.01
CA PHE A 703 -10.86 5.31 7.23
C PHE A 703 -10.64 4.73 8.64
N THR A 704 -9.39 4.52 9.05
CA THR A 704 -9.08 3.87 10.34
C THR A 704 -9.29 4.78 11.55
N LEU A 705 -9.13 6.11 11.41
CA LEU A 705 -9.25 7.02 12.54
C LEU A 705 -10.69 7.54 12.77
N ALA A 706 -11.53 7.63 11.74
CA ALA A 706 -12.89 8.16 11.88
C ALA A 706 -13.97 7.08 12.13
N SER A 707 -13.71 5.82 11.78
CA SER A 707 -14.67 4.70 11.86
C SER A 707 -14.94 4.14 13.27
N GLN A 708 -14.54 4.85 14.33
CA GLN A 708 -14.58 4.35 15.70
C GLN A 708 -15.96 4.43 16.38
N LEU A 709 -16.95 5.03 15.71
CA LEU A 709 -18.33 5.11 16.20
C LEU A 709 -19.13 3.91 15.69
N SER A 710 -19.82 3.20 16.59
CA SER A 710 -20.77 2.17 16.19
C SER A 710 -22.07 2.81 15.64
N PRO A 711 -22.79 2.16 14.70
CA PRO A 711 -24.05 2.69 14.18
C PRO A 711 -25.08 2.99 15.28
N GLN A 712 -25.13 2.18 16.34
CA GLN A 712 -25.99 2.44 17.51
C GLN A 712 -25.59 3.73 18.26
N ALA A 713 -24.30 4.06 18.35
CA ALA A 713 -23.88 5.33 18.94
C ALA A 713 -24.30 6.52 18.08
N VAL A 714 -24.20 6.39 16.74
CA VAL A 714 -24.69 7.42 15.79
C VAL A 714 -26.21 7.59 15.91
N TYR A 715 -26.98 6.50 15.93
CA TYR A 715 -28.44 6.52 16.15
C TYR A 715 -28.80 7.23 17.45
N ASN A 716 -28.17 6.86 18.57
CA ASN A 716 -28.44 7.45 19.88
C ASN A 716 -28.18 8.97 19.90
N VAL A 717 -27.13 9.44 19.24
CA VAL A 717 -26.79 10.87 19.15
C VAL A 717 -27.71 11.61 18.17
N ALA A 718 -28.11 10.98 17.05
CA ALA A 718 -29.08 11.55 16.12
C ALA A 718 -30.48 11.70 16.75
N ALA A 719 -30.94 10.71 17.52
CA ALA A 719 -32.18 10.80 18.29
C ALA A 719 -32.10 11.88 19.37
N ALA A 720 -30.95 12.01 20.06
CA ALA A 720 -30.74 13.09 21.02
C ALA A 720 -30.76 14.48 20.36
N LEU A 721 -30.17 14.63 19.16
CA LEU A 721 -30.19 15.87 18.38
C LEU A 721 -31.60 16.34 18.01
N GLN A 722 -32.57 15.44 17.77
CA GLN A 722 -33.97 15.85 17.56
C GLN A 722 -34.56 16.60 18.77
N SER A 723 -34.24 16.13 19.98
CA SER A 723 -34.71 16.74 21.23
C SER A 723 -33.93 18.00 21.64
N ALA A 724 -32.73 18.19 21.10
CA ALA A 724 -31.84 19.31 21.39
C ALA A 724 -31.10 19.74 20.09
N PRO A 725 -31.80 20.36 19.12
CA PRO A 725 -31.27 20.63 17.78
C PRO A 725 -30.03 21.55 17.79
N ASP A 726 -29.96 22.46 18.75
CA ASP A 726 -28.90 23.46 18.88
C ASP A 726 -27.62 22.88 19.56
N ASN A 727 -27.58 21.58 19.87
CA ASN A 727 -26.47 20.97 20.60
C ASN A 727 -25.24 20.72 19.69
N GLU A 728 -24.34 21.70 19.69
CA GLU A 728 -23.06 21.66 18.97
C GLU A 728 -22.24 20.38 19.21
N GLN A 729 -22.31 19.77 20.39
CA GLN A 729 -21.56 18.53 20.67
C GLN A 729 -22.10 17.35 19.87
N TYR A 730 -23.42 17.22 19.74
CA TYR A 730 -24.05 16.17 18.95
C TYR A 730 -23.81 16.37 17.45
N LEU A 731 -23.90 17.62 16.98
CA LEU A 731 -23.53 18.00 15.59
C LEU A 731 -22.08 17.67 15.27
N ARG A 732 -21.13 17.96 16.19
CA ARG A 732 -19.71 17.62 16.03
C ARG A 732 -19.45 16.10 16.01
N ILE A 733 -20.22 15.29 16.74
CA ILE A 733 -20.10 13.82 16.74
C ILE A 733 -20.63 13.23 15.42
N ILE A 734 -21.84 13.61 15.02
CA ILE A 734 -22.47 13.16 13.76
C ILE A 734 -21.64 13.60 12.55
N GLY A 735 -21.19 14.86 12.55
CA GLY A 735 -20.31 15.39 11.52
C GLY A 735 -18.98 14.62 11.41
N ARG A 736 -18.40 14.17 12.53
CA ARG A 736 -17.16 13.36 12.51
C ARG A 736 -17.40 11.98 11.91
N ALA A 737 -18.55 11.35 12.21
CA ALA A 737 -18.93 10.07 11.64
C ALA A 737 -19.07 10.14 10.10
N MET A 738 -19.64 11.21 9.55
CA MET A 738 -19.81 11.37 8.09
C MET A 738 -18.55 11.95 7.39
N ALA A 739 -17.80 12.85 8.04
CA ALA A 739 -16.59 13.45 7.47
C ALA A 739 -15.50 12.42 7.14
N GLY A 740 -15.38 11.36 7.96
CA GLY A 740 -14.42 10.28 7.77
C GLY A 740 -14.57 9.55 6.43
N PRO A 741 -15.71 8.88 6.19
CA PRO A 741 -16.01 8.23 4.91
C PRO A 741 -15.94 9.18 3.71
N ILE A 742 -16.46 10.42 3.81
CA ILE A 742 -16.44 11.37 2.68
C ILE A 742 -14.99 11.78 2.30
N LEU A 743 -14.13 12.07 3.28
CA LEU A 743 -12.71 12.34 3.01
C LEU A 743 -11.95 11.08 2.56
N THR A 744 -12.41 9.89 2.97
CA THR A 744 -11.88 8.60 2.48
C THR A 744 -12.23 8.40 1.01
N ILE A 745 -13.49 8.59 0.60
CA ILE A 745 -13.97 8.47 -0.78
C ILE A 745 -13.18 9.42 -1.71
N ARG A 746 -13.08 10.70 -1.34
CA ARG A 746 -12.28 11.71 -2.07
C ARG A 746 -10.81 11.29 -2.22
N SER A 747 -10.19 10.82 -1.14
CA SER A 747 -8.77 10.44 -1.14
C SER A 747 -8.49 9.13 -1.90
N ALA A 748 -9.41 8.16 -1.82
CA ALA A 748 -9.31 6.89 -2.54
C ALA A 748 -9.58 7.08 -4.05
N ASN A 749 -10.57 7.88 -4.44
CA ASN A 749 -10.77 8.28 -5.83
C ASN A 749 -9.55 9.02 -6.39
N GLN A 750 -8.88 9.86 -5.59
CA GLN A 750 -7.60 10.48 -5.99
C GLN A 750 -6.47 9.44 -6.19
N ALA A 751 -6.39 8.41 -5.34
CA ALA A 751 -5.42 7.32 -5.52
C ALA A 751 -5.71 6.55 -6.82
N LEU A 752 -6.97 6.14 -7.03
CA LEU A 752 -7.41 5.37 -8.19
C LEU A 752 -7.31 6.16 -9.51
N PHE A 753 -7.49 7.49 -9.49
CA PHE A 753 -7.20 8.34 -10.64
C PHE A 753 -5.72 8.30 -11.06
N SER A 754 -4.80 8.14 -10.09
CA SER A 754 -3.36 8.00 -10.38
C SER A 754 -2.93 6.55 -10.68
N ASN A 755 -3.65 5.55 -10.17
CA ASN A 755 -3.41 4.13 -10.43
C ASN A 755 -4.75 3.35 -10.35
N PRO A 756 -5.43 3.08 -11.48
CA PRO A 756 -6.65 2.27 -11.50
C PRO A 756 -6.43 0.79 -11.12
N GLN A 757 -5.18 0.33 -11.03
CA GLN A 757 -4.80 -1.03 -10.62
C GLN A 757 -4.34 -1.05 -9.14
N ASP A 758 -5.13 -0.45 -8.25
CA ASP A 758 -4.88 -0.36 -6.81
C ASP A 758 -5.98 -1.04 -6.00
N ALA A 759 -5.77 -2.30 -5.65
CA ALA A 759 -6.76 -3.10 -4.93
C ALA A 759 -7.04 -2.58 -3.50
N ASP A 760 -6.06 -1.96 -2.84
CA ASP A 760 -6.22 -1.41 -1.50
C ASP A 760 -7.01 -0.10 -1.51
N ALA A 761 -6.81 0.75 -2.52
CA ALA A 761 -7.64 1.94 -2.70
C ALA A 761 -9.11 1.58 -2.96
N TYR A 762 -9.38 0.56 -3.81
CA TYR A 762 -10.73 0.04 -4.00
C TYR A 762 -11.34 -0.58 -2.72
N ARG A 763 -10.55 -1.32 -1.94
CA ARG A 763 -10.99 -1.93 -0.67
C ARG A 763 -11.36 -0.88 0.37
N VAL A 764 -10.57 0.18 0.49
CA VAL A 764 -10.80 1.33 1.38
C VAL A 764 -11.99 2.17 0.91
N LEU A 765 -12.15 2.37 -0.40
CA LEU A 765 -13.31 3.04 -1.00
C LEU A 765 -14.62 2.28 -0.70
N GLY A 766 -14.66 0.98 -0.96
CA GLY A 766 -15.82 0.13 -0.66
C GLY A 766 -16.18 0.11 0.83
N GLY A 767 -15.16 -0.02 1.70
CA GLY A 767 -15.35 0.08 3.15
C GLY A 767 -15.92 1.44 3.59
N ALA A 768 -15.52 2.54 2.95
CA ALA A 768 -16.05 3.87 3.26
C ALA A 768 -17.54 4.00 2.87
N TYR A 769 -17.95 3.49 1.70
CA TYR A 769 -19.36 3.46 1.32
C TYR A 769 -20.21 2.63 2.29
N LEU A 770 -19.69 1.50 2.80
CA LEU A 770 -20.38 0.69 3.83
C LEU A 770 -20.53 1.42 5.16
N GLN A 771 -19.49 2.11 5.63
CA GLN A 771 -19.59 2.92 6.85
C GLN A 771 -20.62 4.04 6.68
N LEU A 772 -20.57 4.73 5.55
CA LEU A 772 -21.50 5.81 5.22
C LEU A 772 -22.95 5.29 5.14
N MET A 773 -23.20 4.15 4.50
CA MET A 773 -24.50 3.46 4.49
C MET A 773 -25.07 3.27 5.90
N THR A 774 -24.29 2.69 6.83
CA THR A 774 -24.76 2.42 8.19
C THR A 774 -24.96 3.69 9.02
N TYR A 775 -24.18 4.75 8.78
CA TYR A 775 -24.33 6.02 9.49
C TYR A 775 -25.49 6.85 8.95
N GLU A 776 -25.67 6.95 7.63
CA GLU A 776 -26.81 7.61 6.99
C GLU A 776 -28.14 6.91 7.36
N GLN A 777 -28.15 5.57 7.40
CA GLN A 777 -29.27 4.78 7.90
C GLN A 777 -29.57 5.09 9.38
N ALA A 778 -28.56 5.06 10.26
CA ALA A 778 -28.76 5.36 11.69
C ALA A 778 -29.31 6.78 11.93
N ILE A 779 -28.91 7.77 11.12
CA ILE A 779 -29.44 9.14 11.16
C ILE A 779 -30.88 9.19 10.63
N ALA A 780 -31.17 8.50 9.52
CA ALA A 780 -32.52 8.45 8.94
C ALA A 780 -33.53 7.72 9.84
N GLU A 781 -33.14 6.60 10.46
CA GLU A 781 -33.98 5.83 11.38
C GLU A 781 -34.30 6.59 12.66
N ALA A 782 -33.31 7.26 13.26
CA ALA A 782 -33.56 8.21 14.34
C ALA A 782 -34.49 9.34 13.85
N GLY A 783 -34.27 9.81 12.62
CA GLY A 783 -35.10 10.75 11.88
C GLY A 783 -36.57 10.35 11.69
N GLY A 784 -36.93 9.08 11.82
CA GLY A 784 -38.24 8.56 11.36
C GLY A 784 -38.43 8.65 9.84
N GLY A 785 -37.33 8.68 9.08
CA GLY A 785 -37.25 8.91 7.64
C GLY A 785 -36.81 7.69 6.82
N ALA A 786 -36.22 7.94 5.65
CA ALA A 786 -35.68 6.94 4.73
C ALA A 786 -34.19 7.19 4.46
N SER A 787 -33.47 6.15 4.02
CA SER A 787 -32.03 6.16 3.73
C SER A 787 -31.73 5.79 2.28
N ILE A 788 -30.63 6.31 1.73
CA ILE A 788 -30.13 6.03 0.37
C ILE A 788 -29.32 4.72 0.27
N GLY A 789 -29.76 3.68 1.00
CA GLY A 789 -28.99 2.45 1.19
C GLY A 789 -28.71 1.68 -0.10
N SER A 790 -29.57 1.78 -1.11
CA SER A 790 -29.42 1.05 -2.39
C SER A 790 -28.25 1.58 -3.23
N GLU A 791 -28.08 2.90 -3.31
CA GLU A 791 -26.93 3.54 -3.97
C GLU A 791 -25.63 3.22 -3.23
N ARG A 792 -25.63 3.32 -1.90
CA ARG A 792 -24.45 3.01 -1.07
C ARG A 792 -24.05 1.54 -1.19
N TYR A 793 -25.03 0.64 -1.24
CA TYR A 793 -24.81 -0.78 -1.52
C TYR A 793 -24.12 -1.00 -2.87
N LEU A 794 -24.65 -0.44 -3.97
CA LEU A 794 -24.04 -0.61 -5.30
C LEU A 794 -22.66 0.07 -5.39
N GLN A 795 -22.48 1.27 -4.84
CA GLN A 795 -21.17 1.92 -4.71
C GLN A 795 -20.15 1.03 -3.97
N ALA A 796 -20.55 0.40 -2.86
CA ALA A 796 -19.72 -0.51 -2.10
C ALA A 796 -19.41 -1.82 -2.85
N VAL A 797 -20.42 -2.45 -3.47
CA VAL A 797 -20.27 -3.68 -4.25
C VAL A 797 -19.32 -3.46 -5.41
N MET A 798 -19.52 -2.43 -6.23
CA MET A 798 -18.66 -2.14 -7.38
C MET A 798 -17.20 -1.90 -6.95
N ALA A 799 -16.97 -1.15 -5.87
CA ALA A 799 -15.62 -0.92 -5.35
C ALA A 799 -14.97 -2.21 -4.78
N LEU A 800 -15.70 -3.00 -3.98
CA LEU A 800 -15.17 -4.25 -3.42
C LEU A 800 -14.95 -5.32 -4.50
N ARG A 801 -15.80 -5.41 -5.51
CA ARG A 801 -15.62 -6.30 -6.67
C ARG A 801 -14.39 -5.91 -7.49
N GLN A 802 -14.17 -4.63 -7.74
CA GLN A 802 -12.94 -4.14 -8.39
C GLN A 802 -11.67 -4.48 -7.59
N SER A 803 -11.71 -4.38 -6.24
CA SER A 803 -10.63 -4.86 -5.38
C SER A 803 -10.39 -6.37 -5.54
N ALA A 804 -11.47 -7.17 -5.58
CA ALA A 804 -11.40 -8.63 -5.72
C ALA A 804 -10.90 -9.09 -7.11
N VAL A 805 -11.20 -8.34 -8.19
CA VAL A 805 -10.67 -8.61 -9.54
C VAL A 805 -9.16 -8.39 -9.60
N ILE A 806 -8.66 -7.28 -9.04
CA ILE A 806 -7.22 -6.96 -9.05
C ILE A 806 -6.44 -7.89 -8.11
N ALA A 807 -6.97 -8.19 -6.93
CA ALA A 807 -6.31 -8.96 -5.88
C ALA A 807 -7.20 -10.07 -5.30
N PRO A 808 -7.49 -11.14 -6.09
CA PRO A 808 -8.43 -12.19 -5.68
C PRO A 808 -7.99 -13.02 -4.47
N GLN A 809 -6.74 -12.92 -4.03
CA GLN A 809 -6.21 -13.62 -2.84
C GLN A 809 -6.48 -12.87 -1.52
N VAL A 810 -7.11 -11.69 -1.54
CA VAL A 810 -7.34 -10.87 -0.33
C VAL A 810 -8.62 -11.32 0.37
N GLY A 811 -8.49 -12.34 1.25
CA GLY A 811 -9.59 -12.88 2.05
C GLY A 811 -10.49 -11.83 2.73
N PRO A 812 -9.97 -10.75 3.34
CA PRO A 812 -10.79 -9.67 3.91
C PRO A 812 -11.75 -9.00 2.92
N THR A 813 -11.42 -8.92 1.63
CA THR A 813 -12.31 -8.37 0.59
C THR A 813 -13.50 -9.30 0.32
N TRP A 814 -13.26 -10.62 0.21
CA TRP A 814 -14.32 -11.61 0.05
C TRP A 814 -15.20 -11.73 1.30
N ASN A 815 -14.63 -11.61 2.50
CA ASN A 815 -15.41 -11.56 3.75
C ASN A 815 -16.28 -10.29 3.83
N ALA A 816 -15.79 -9.14 3.35
CA ALA A 816 -16.60 -7.92 3.25
C ALA A 816 -17.78 -8.10 2.27
N LEU A 817 -17.52 -8.64 1.07
CA LEU A 817 -18.56 -8.98 0.08
C LEU A 817 -19.58 -9.98 0.64
N LEU A 818 -19.11 -11.06 1.29
CA LEU A 818 -19.97 -12.09 1.89
C LEU A 818 -20.95 -11.49 2.92
N ASN A 819 -20.46 -10.66 3.84
CA ASN A 819 -21.34 -10.07 4.86
C ASN A 819 -22.30 -9.02 4.26
N LEU A 820 -21.86 -8.28 3.24
CA LEU A 820 -22.69 -7.34 2.50
C LEU A 820 -23.84 -8.06 1.77
N TYR A 821 -23.51 -9.06 0.95
CA TYR A 821 -24.51 -9.86 0.23
C TYR A 821 -25.47 -10.60 1.17
N ARG A 822 -24.99 -11.13 2.31
CA ARG A 822 -25.85 -11.75 3.33
C ARG A 822 -26.79 -10.76 4.02
N THR A 823 -26.39 -9.50 4.16
CA THR A 823 -27.24 -8.44 4.74
C THR A 823 -28.36 -8.05 3.77
N GLU A 824 -28.03 -7.92 2.49
CA GLU A 824 -28.97 -7.59 1.39
C GLU A 824 -29.67 -8.82 0.77
N GLY A 825 -29.62 -9.98 1.43
CA GLY A 825 -30.34 -11.19 1.03
C GLY A 825 -29.91 -11.82 -0.30
N ARG A 826 -28.72 -11.52 -0.82
CA ARG A 826 -28.21 -12.03 -2.11
C ARG A 826 -27.54 -13.40 -1.95
N VAL A 827 -28.33 -14.46 -2.11
CA VAL A 827 -27.97 -15.83 -1.73
C VAL A 827 -26.83 -16.39 -2.59
N ASP A 828 -26.91 -16.24 -3.92
CA ASP A 828 -25.94 -16.82 -4.86
C ASP A 828 -24.61 -16.03 -4.90
N LEU A 829 -24.67 -14.69 -4.85
CA LEU A 829 -23.48 -13.85 -4.69
C LEU A 829 -22.79 -14.05 -3.33
N ALA A 830 -23.55 -14.31 -2.25
CA ALA A 830 -23.00 -14.71 -0.97
C ALA A 830 -22.32 -16.08 -1.03
N LEU A 831 -22.94 -17.08 -1.67
CA LEU A 831 -22.35 -18.41 -1.87
C LEU A 831 -21.03 -18.32 -2.64
N GLN A 832 -21.01 -17.62 -3.77
CA GLN A 832 -19.79 -17.38 -4.57
C GLN A 832 -18.69 -16.69 -3.75
N SER A 833 -19.05 -15.70 -2.93
CA SER A 833 -18.09 -14.98 -2.07
C SER A 833 -17.56 -15.86 -0.94
N LEU A 834 -18.38 -16.78 -0.41
CA LEU A 834 -17.98 -17.74 0.62
C LEU A 834 -17.10 -18.86 0.05
N ASP A 835 -17.37 -19.35 -1.17
CA ASP A 835 -16.49 -20.28 -1.88
C ASP A 835 -15.09 -19.69 -2.05
N ARG A 836 -14.99 -18.44 -2.55
CA ARG A 836 -13.71 -17.73 -2.68
C ARG A 836 -13.04 -17.43 -1.34
N TYR A 837 -13.80 -17.17 -0.29
CA TYR A 837 -13.23 -16.97 1.05
C TYR A 837 -12.66 -18.27 1.62
N LEU A 838 -13.37 -19.40 1.45
CA LEU A 838 -12.90 -20.73 1.86
C LEU A 838 -11.65 -21.17 1.09
N GLU A 839 -11.57 -20.93 -0.23
CA GLU A 839 -10.37 -21.17 -1.05
C GLU A 839 -9.10 -20.46 -0.55
N ILE A 840 -9.23 -19.41 0.29
CA ILE A 840 -8.12 -18.60 0.82
C ILE A 840 -7.76 -18.97 2.25
N ILE A 841 -8.72 -19.42 3.08
CA ILE A 841 -8.50 -19.73 4.50
C ILE A 841 -8.30 -21.22 4.80
N ASP A 842 -8.74 -22.12 3.92
CA ASP A 842 -8.64 -23.57 4.11
C ASP A 842 -7.26 -24.09 3.63
N ASP A 843 -6.20 -23.66 4.33
CA ASP A 843 -4.83 -24.07 4.05
C ASP A 843 -4.58 -25.52 4.54
N PRO A 844 -4.32 -26.49 3.64
CA PRO A 844 -4.11 -27.89 4.02
C PRO A 844 -2.85 -28.13 4.88
N ASP A 845 -1.87 -27.22 4.89
CA ASP A 845 -0.69 -27.34 5.77
C ASP A 845 -0.96 -26.78 7.19
N ALA A 846 -1.98 -25.93 7.39
CA ALA A 846 -2.37 -25.39 8.69
C ALA A 846 -2.97 -26.45 9.65
N LEU A 847 -3.37 -27.62 9.14
CA LEU A 847 -3.84 -28.78 9.91
C LEU A 847 -2.83 -29.30 10.96
N LEU A 848 -1.59 -28.79 10.96
CA LEU A 848 -0.55 -29.09 11.96
C LEU A 848 -0.60 -28.20 13.21
N SER A 849 -1.33 -27.07 13.18
CA SER A 849 -1.48 -26.11 14.29
C SER A 849 -2.92 -26.03 14.77
N SER A 850 -3.34 -27.00 15.59
CA SER A 850 -4.75 -27.19 15.98
C SER A 850 -5.24 -26.19 17.04
N ASP A 851 -5.63 -24.97 16.65
CA ASP A 851 -6.47 -24.11 17.51
C ASP A 851 -7.95 -24.51 17.41
N PRO A 852 -8.61 -24.93 18.51
CA PRO A 852 -10.01 -25.34 18.47
C PRO A 852 -11.00 -24.20 18.14
N ALA A 853 -10.60 -22.94 18.19
CA ALA A 853 -11.44 -21.81 17.78
C ALA A 853 -11.47 -21.64 16.25
N GLU A 854 -10.35 -21.86 15.57
CA GLU A 854 -10.27 -21.82 14.10
C GLU A 854 -11.04 -23.00 13.49
N ASP A 855 -10.88 -24.19 14.09
CA ASP A 855 -11.59 -25.43 13.79
C ASP A 855 -13.13 -25.24 13.82
N GLU A 856 -13.64 -24.52 14.83
CA GLU A 856 -15.07 -24.25 15.00
C GLU A 856 -15.57 -23.12 14.07
N MET A 857 -14.74 -22.09 13.83
CA MET A 857 -15.03 -21.07 12.82
C MET A 857 -15.18 -21.71 11.43
N LEU A 858 -14.24 -22.57 11.02
CA LEU A 858 -14.25 -23.23 9.73
C LEU A 858 -15.50 -24.12 9.57
N ARG A 859 -15.90 -24.87 10.61
CA ARG A 859 -17.17 -25.62 10.63
C ARG A 859 -18.37 -24.71 10.40
N SER A 860 -18.46 -23.57 11.09
CA SER A 860 -19.59 -22.65 10.93
C SER A 860 -19.71 -22.08 9.52
N LEU A 861 -18.57 -21.85 8.85
CA LEU A 861 -18.51 -21.42 7.44
C LEU A 861 -18.93 -22.55 6.49
N TYR A 862 -18.52 -23.79 6.75
CA TYR A 862 -18.96 -24.95 5.97
C TYR A 862 -20.46 -25.27 6.14
N GLU A 863 -21.04 -25.08 7.33
CA GLU A 863 -22.49 -25.19 7.54
C GLU A 863 -23.26 -24.07 6.82
N LEU A 864 -22.77 -22.82 6.89
CA LEU A 864 -23.32 -21.68 6.15
C LEU A 864 -23.28 -21.93 4.63
N ARG A 865 -22.15 -22.45 4.12
CA ARG A 865 -21.98 -22.81 2.70
C ARG A 865 -23.05 -23.80 2.26
N ARG A 866 -23.25 -24.88 3.02
CA ARG A 866 -24.26 -25.90 2.70
C ARG A 866 -25.67 -25.30 2.69
N GLY A 867 -25.99 -24.44 3.67
CA GLY A 867 -27.30 -23.77 3.73
C GLY A 867 -27.57 -22.79 2.58
N LEU A 868 -26.56 -22.05 2.12
CA LEU A 868 -26.68 -21.18 0.94
C LEU A 868 -26.79 -22.00 -0.36
N GLN A 869 -26.02 -23.08 -0.49
CA GLN A 869 -26.10 -23.99 -1.62
C GLN A 869 -27.47 -24.68 -1.72
N GLU A 870 -28.00 -25.22 -0.61
CA GLU A 870 -29.33 -25.84 -0.56
C GLU A 870 -30.44 -24.87 -1.03
N GLN A 871 -30.30 -23.57 -0.77
CA GLN A 871 -31.24 -22.53 -1.25
C GLN A 871 -31.08 -22.22 -2.75
N THR A 872 -29.84 -22.15 -3.26
CA THR A 872 -29.56 -21.91 -4.68
C THR A 872 -30.02 -23.09 -5.55
N ASP A 873 -29.80 -24.33 -5.09
CA ASP A 873 -30.22 -25.54 -5.80
C ASP A 873 -31.76 -25.69 -5.85
N ASP A 874 -32.49 -25.38 -4.76
CA ASP A 874 -33.97 -25.33 -4.75
C ASP A 874 -34.50 -24.29 -5.74
N MET A 875 -33.95 -23.06 -5.71
CA MET A 875 -34.41 -21.99 -6.59
C MET A 875 -34.15 -22.32 -8.07
N LYS A 876 -32.97 -22.87 -8.40
CA LYS A 876 -32.65 -23.27 -9.77
C LYS A 876 -33.59 -24.36 -10.28
N SER A 877 -33.87 -25.40 -9.48
CA SER A 877 -34.84 -26.44 -9.85
C SER A 877 -36.23 -25.87 -10.14
N ARG A 878 -36.67 -24.85 -9.38
CA ARG A 878 -37.99 -24.24 -9.52
C ARG A 878 -38.07 -23.27 -10.71
N VAL A 879 -36.95 -22.65 -11.08
CA VAL A 879 -36.80 -21.89 -12.33
C VAL A 879 -36.83 -22.83 -13.54
N ASP A 880 -36.09 -23.93 -13.51
CA ASP A 880 -36.06 -24.93 -14.60
C ASP A 880 -37.44 -25.56 -14.84
N GLU A 881 -38.19 -25.87 -13.77
CA GLU A 881 -39.60 -26.27 -13.85
C GLU A 881 -40.48 -25.19 -14.49
N ALA A 882 -40.34 -23.92 -14.10
CA ALA A 882 -41.12 -22.82 -14.65
C ALA A 882 -40.83 -22.55 -16.14
N LEU A 883 -39.56 -22.65 -16.56
CA LEU A 883 -39.13 -22.47 -17.95
C LEU A 883 -39.56 -23.63 -18.86
N THR A 884 -39.59 -24.87 -18.34
CA THR A 884 -39.97 -26.06 -19.11
C THR A 884 -41.49 -26.29 -19.17
N ALA A 885 -42.25 -25.87 -18.15
CA ALA A 885 -43.69 -26.14 -18.08
C ALA A 885 -44.55 -25.37 -19.12
N GLN A 886 -44.10 -24.21 -19.60
CA GLN A 886 -44.88 -23.33 -20.49
C GLN A 886 -44.02 -22.64 -21.56
N VAL A 887 -43.51 -23.42 -22.51
CA VAL A 887 -42.87 -22.87 -23.73
C VAL A 887 -43.96 -22.35 -24.68
N LEU A 888 -44.11 -21.03 -24.78
CA LEU A 888 -45.05 -20.37 -25.69
C LEU A 888 -44.54 -20.36 -27.14
N GLU A 889 -45.43 -20.60 -28.11
CA GLU A 889 -45.13 -20.57 -29.55
C GLU A 889 -44.86 -19.16 -30.10
N ASP A 890 -45.41 -18.12 -29.46
CA ASP A 890 -45.15 -16.71 -29.81
C ASP A 890 -43.83 -16.25 -29.17
N PRO A 891 -42.79 -15.90 -29.97
CA PRO A 891 -41.48 -15.53 -29.44
C PRO A 891 -41.52 -14.25 -28.60
N VAL A 892 -42.44 -13.32 -28.85
CA VAL A 892 -42.56 -12.05 -28.09
C VAL A 892 -43.16 -12.30 -26.72
N GLN A 893 -44.16 -13.17 -26.62
CA GLN A 893 -44.74 -13.58 -25.33
C GLN A 893 -43.77 -14.45 -24.54
N ASN A 894 -43.05 -15.36 -25.21
CA ASN A 894 -42.01 -16.20 -24.62
C ASN A 894 -40.86 -15.36 -24.03
N ALA A 895 -40.37 -14.35 -24.78
CA ALA A 895 -39.38 -13.40 -24.27
C ALA A 895 -39.88 -12.62 -23.05
N ARG A 896 -41.10 -12.08 -23.09
CA ARG A 896 -41.70 -11.36 -21.94
C ARG A 896 -41.88 -12.24 -20.70
N GLN A 897 -42.27 -13.50 -20.87
CA GLN A 897 -42.39 -14.46 -19.77
C GLN A 897 -41.02 -14.75 -19.14
N LYS A 898 -39.99 -15.00 -19.94
CA LYS A 898 -38.62 -15.22 -19.45
C LYS A 898 -38.04 -14.00 -18.75
N PHE A 899 -38.29 -12.79 -19.26
CA PHE A 899 -37.89 -11.55 -18.60
C PHE A 899 -38.60 -11.37 -17.24
N ALA A 900 -39.91 -11.65 -17.17
CA ALA A 900 -40.65 -11.60 -15.91
C ALA A 900 -40.14 -12.64 -14.88
N ILE A 901 -39.73 -13.84 -15.33
CA ILE A 901 -39.09 -14.84 -14.46
C ILE A 901 -37.72 -14.31 -13.99
N ALA A 902 -36.87 -13.77 -14.87
CA ALA A 902 -35.58 -13.19 -14.47
C ALA A 902 -35.73 -12.04 -13.47
N GLN A 903 -36.70 -11.14 -13.68
CA GLN A 903 -37.02 -10.06 -12.75
C GLN A 903 -37.51 -10.59 -11.39
N GLN A 904 -38.36 -11.62 -11.39
CA GLN A 904 -38.82 -12.28 -10.16
C GLN A 904 -37.64 -12.93 -9.41
N VAL A 905 -36.77 -13.65 -10.10
CA VAL A 905 -35.59 -14.35 -9.53
C VAL A 905 -34.58 -13.34 -8.95
N ALA A 906 -34.30 -12.25 -9.67
CA ALA A 906 -33.49 -11.14 -9.16
C ALA A 906 -34.10 -10.52 -7.89
N SER A 907 -35.43 -10.29 -7.87
CA SER A 907 -36.13 -9.74 -6.71
C SER A 907 -36.15 -10.67 -5.48
N GLN A 908 -35.81 -11.95 -5.66
CA GLN A 908 -35.65 -12.93 -4.59
C GLN A 908 -34.17 -13.09 -4.14
N GLY A 909 -33.25 -12.29 -4.68
CA GLY A 909 -31.84 -12.28 -4.29
C GLY A 909 -30.95 -13.29 -5.02
N PHE A 910 -31.38 -13.81 -6.18
CA PHE A 910 -30.61 -14.73 -7.00
C PHE A 910 -30.14 -14.02 -8.29
N ILE A 911 -29.03 -13.29 -8.19
CA ILE A 911 -28.55 -12.36 -9.21
C ILE A 911 -27.82 -13.08 -10.35
N LEU A 912 -27.03 -14.10 -10.02
CA LEU A 912 -26.32 -14.92 -11.00
C LEU A 912 -27.30 -15.78 -11.80
N LEU A 913 -28.32 -16.34 -11.12
CA LEU A 913 -29.38 -17.10 -11.80
C LEU A 913 -30.24 -16.21 -12.70
N ALA A 914 -30.53 -14.96 -12.29
CA ALA A 914 -31.20 -13.99 -13.15
C ALA A 914 -30.35 -13.63 -14.40
N LEU A 915 -29.04 -13.42 -14.22
CA LEU A 915 -28.11 -13.17 -15.33
C LEU A 915 -28.00 -14.38 -16.28
N GLU A 916 -28.01 -15.61 -15.77
CA GLU A 916 -28.03 -16.84 -16.57
C GLU A 916 -29.26 -16.87 -17.50
N ILE A 917 -30.47 -16.63 -16.94
CA ILE A 917 -31.72 -16.56 -17.72
C ILE A 917 -31.67 -15.46 -18.80
N LEU A 918 -31.14 -14.27 -18.47
CA LEU A 918 -31.06 -13.16 -19.42
C LEU A 918 -30.03 -13.43 -20.53
N ASN A 919 -28.83 -13.90 -20.17
CA ASN A 919 -27.74 -14.15 -21.11
C ASN A 919 -28.09 -15.27 -22.11
N ASP A 920 -28.66 -16.38 -21.65
CA ASP A 920 -29.10 -17.51 -22.51
C ASP A 920 -30.19 -17.11 -23.53
N ASN A 921 -30.85 -15.96 -23.33
CA ASN A 921 -31.98 -15.53 -24.14
C ASN A 921 -31.77 -14.16 -24.84
N ILE A 922 -30.54 -13.65 -24.86
CA ILE A 922 -30.18 -12.36 -25.50
C ILE A 922 -30.74 -12.23 -26.93
N ASP A 923 -30.60 -13.26 -27.77
CA ASP A 923 -31.10 -13.21 -29.16
C ASP A 923 -32.63 -13.09 -29.28
N MET A 924 -33.39 -13.50 -28.26
CA MET A 924 -34.85 -13.31 -28.19
C MET A 924 -35.25 -11.94 -27.63
N MET A 925 -34.38 -11.28 -26.87
CA MET A 925 -34.70 -10.08 -26.10
C MET A 925 -34.06 -8.79 -26.66
N ARG A 926 -33.05 -8.91 -27.53
CA ARG A 926 -32.25 -7.81 -28.10
C ARG A 926 -33.10 -6.62 -28.56
N GLY A 927 -32.74 -5.42 -28.07
CA GLY A 927 -33.38 -4.16 -28.46
C GLY A 927 -34.58 -3.77 -27.60
N GLN A 928 -34.79 -4.44 -26.46
CA GLN A 928 -35.77 -4.05 -25.44
C GLN A 928 -35.02 -3.33 -24.29
N PRO A 929 -35.08 -1.99 -24.17
CA PRO A 929 -34.21 -1.26 -23.26
C PRO A 929 -34.41 -1.62 -21.78
N GLU A 930 -35.61 -2.05 -21.39
CA GLU A 930 -35.88 -2.54 -20.02
C GLU A 930 -35.08 -3.81 -19.68
N VAL A 931 -34.82 -4.66 -20.68
CA VAL A 931 -34.00 -5.87 -20.51
C VAL A 931 -32.52 -5.51 -20.42
N ASP A 932 -32.04 -4.65 -21.32
CA ASP A 932 -30.65 -4.22 -21.34
C ASP A 932 -30.29 -3.41 -20.08
N LEU A 933 -31.18 -2.55 -19.58
CA LEU A 933 -31.00 -1.84 -18.29
C LEU A 933 -30.94 -2.81 -17.10
N LEU A 934 -31.91 -3.73 -16.96
CA LEU A 934 -31.90 -4.70 -15.85
C LEU A 934 -30.65 -5.59 -15.91
N ARG A 935 -30.28 -6.07 -17.11
CA ARG A 935 -29.05 -6.84 -17.32
C ARG A 935 -27.82 -6.02 -16.89
N GLY A 936 -27.76 -4.73 -17.25
CA GLY A 936 -26.72 -3.82 -16.82
C GLY A 936 -26.61 -3.68 -15.30
N GLU A 937 -27.72 -3.42 -14.60
CA GLU A 937 -27.76 -3.33 -13.13
C GLU A 937 -27.27 -4.61 -12.45
N LEU A 938 -27.72 -5.78 -12.94
CA LEU A 938 -27.31 -7.08 -12.40
C LEU A 938 -25.81 -7.36 -12.67
N LEU A 939 -25.26 -6.93 -13.82
CA LEU A 939 -23.82 -7.03 -14.12
C LEU A 939 -22.97 -6.17 -13.16
N LEU A 940 -23.42 -4.94 -12.86
CA LEU A 940 -22.76 -4.09 -11.84
C LEU A 940 -22.74 -4.78 -10.46
N GLU A 941 -23.85 -5.42 -10.07
CA GLU A 941 -23.99 -6.10 -8.77
C GLU A 941 -23.20 -7.42 -8.67
N ALA A 942 -23.09 -8.15 -9.79
CA ALA A 942 -22.26 -9.35 -9.91
C ALA A 942 -20.74 -9.03 -9.92
N GLY A 943 -20.36 -7.81 -10.33
CA GLY A 943 -18.98 -7.34 -10.39
C GLY A 943 -18.40 -7.20 -11.80
N GLU A 944 -19.19 -7.46 -12.84
CA GLU A 944 -18.85 -7.20 -14.25
C GLU A 944 -19.06 -5.71 -14.59
N VAL A 945 -18.42 -4.84 -13.80
CA VAL A 945 -18.70 -3.39 -13.73
C VAL A 945 -18.51 -2.68 -15.09
N SER A 946 -17.47 -3.06 -15.84
CA SER A 946 -17.18 -2.52 -17.18
C SER A 946 -18.33 -2.78 -18.15
N ASP A 947 -18.74 -4.04 -18.25
CA ASP A 947 -19.75 -4.49 -19.22
C ASP A 947 -21.15 -4.04 -18.80
N GLY A 948 -21.43 -4.01 -17.49
CA GLY A 948 -22.63 -3.40 -16.92
C GLY A 948 -22.75 -1.91 -17.26
N GLN A 949 -21.69 -1.11 -17.07
CA GLN A 949 -21.71 0.29 -17.49
C GLN A 949 -21.87 0.43 -19.01
N GLN A 950 -21.12 -0.32 -19.82
CA GLN A 950 -21.20 -0.20 -21.28
C GLN A 950 -22.62 -0.47 -21.81
N VAL A 951 -23.30 -1.48 -21.25
CA VAL A 951 -24.69 -1.80 -21.60
C VAL A 951 -25.63 -0.67 -21.16
N ILE A 952 -25.48 -0.13 -19.95
CA ILE A 952 -26.31 0.97 -19.43
C ILE A 952 -26.10 2.26 -20.25
N GLU A 953 -24.85 2.64 -20.52
CA GLU A 953 -24.49 3.87 -21.23
C GLU A 953 -25.03 3.85 -22.67
N MET A 954 -24.82 2.74 -23.40
CA MET A 954 -25.36 2.56 -24.75
C MET A 954 -26.89 2.56 -24.75
N THR A 955 -27.52 1.90 -23.78
CA THR A 955 -28.99 1.85 -23.69
C THR A 955 -29.57 3.22 -23.35
N ALA A 956 -28.94 3.95 -22.42
CA ALA A 956 -29.31 5.31 -22.05
C ALA A 956 -29.20 6.28 -23.24
N SER A 957 -28.16 6.18 -24.08
CA SER A 957 -28.05 7.00 -25.29
C SER A 957 -29.16 6.69 -26.29
N VAL A 958 -29.45 5.40 -26.54
CA VAL A 958 -30.54 4.98 -27.44
C VAL A 958 -31.90 5.46 -26.95
N VAL A 959 -32.19 5.36 -25.64
CA VAL A 959 -33.46 5.86 -25.08
C VAL A 959 -33.53 7.39 -25.16
N ARG A 960 -32.43 8.10 -24.85
CA ARG A 960 -32.34 9.58 -24.90
C ARG A 960 -32.61 10.14 -26.30
N ASP A 961 -32.08 9.52 -27.34
CA ASP A 961 -32.31 9.93 -28.72
C ASP A 961 -33.73 9.62 -29.23
N ASN A 962 -34.43 8.68 -28.58
CA ASN A 962 -35.74 8.18 -29.01
C ASN A 962 -36.90 8.53 -28.06
N VAL A 963 -36.73 9.45 -27.11
CA VAL A 963 -37.76 9.83 -26.09
C VAL A 963 -39.13 10.20 -26.69
N GLN A 964 -39.18 10.71 -27.92
CA GLN A 964 -40.45 11.05 -28.60
C GLN A 964 -41.27 9.83 -29.04
N SER A 965 -40.68 8.64 -29.07
CA SER A 965 -41.37 7.39 -29.42
C SER A 965 -42.13 6.83 -28.20
N PRO A 966 -43.42 6.45 -28.35
CA PRO A 966 -44.25 6.01 -27.22
C PRO A 966 -43.77 4.72 -26.55
N GLU A 967 -42.94 3.92 -27.23
CA GLU A 967 -42.28 2.72 -26.69
C GLU A 967 -41.15 3.06 -25.70
N PHE A 968 -40.59 4.27 -25.77
CA PHE A 968 -39.44 4.72 -24.97
C PHE A 968 -39.84 5.70 -23.85
N ALA A 969 -40.94 6.42 -24.02
CA ALA A 969 -41.38 7.51 -23.14
C ALA A 969 -41.64 7.12 -21.67
N GLY A 970 -41.74 5.83 -21.33
CA GLY A 970 -41.91 5.33 -19.96
C GLY A 970 -40.64 4.82 -19.27
N ILE A 971 -39.52 4.67 -20.00
CA ILE A 971 -38.37 3.87 -19.56
C ILE A 971 -37.46 4.67 -18.61
N ARG A 972 -37.16 4.11 -17.43
CA ARG A 972 -36.44 4.78 -16.33
C ARG A 972 -34.92 4.52 -16.35
N TRP A 973 -34.24 5.01 -17.39
CA TRP A 973 -32.79 4.82 -17.59
C TRP A 973 -31.87 5.70 -16.71
N HIS A 974 -32.38 6.83 -16.18
CA HIS A 974 -31.54 7.83 -15.51
C HIS A 974 -30.81 7.33 -14.26
N ARG A 975 -31.49 6.59 -13.36
CA ARG A 975 -30.91 6.06 -12.12
C ARG A 975 -29.83 4.97 -12.40
N PRO A 976 -30.08 3.96 -13.27
CA PRO A 976 -29.04 3.04 -13.72
C PRO A 976 -27.78 3.76 -14.22
N LEU A 977 -27.94 4.77 -15.09
CA LEU A 977 -26.82 5.55 -15.63
C LEU A 977 -26.08 6.32 -14.54
N ALA A 978 -26.81 7.01 -13.65
CA ALA A 978 -26.18 7.78 -12.59
C ALA A 978 -25.33 6.88 -11.67
N VAL A 979 -25.83 5.69 -11.32
CA VAL A 979 -25.07 4.73 -10.50
C VAL A 979 -23.89 4.13 -11.28
N SER A 980 -24.02 3.84 -12.58
CA SER A 980 -22.90 3.35 -13.39
C SER A 980 -21.77 4.36 -13.53
N GLU A 981 -22.06 5.67 -13.59
CA GLU A 981 -21.02 6.70 -13.64
C GLU A 981 -20.25 6.88 -12.32
N LEU A 982 -20.89 6.66 -11.17
CA LEU A 982 -20.20 6.62 -9.87
C LEU A 982 -19.16 5.48 -9.81
N SER A 983 -19.33 4.42 -10.60
CA SER A 983 -18.38 3.30 -10.67
C SER A 983 -16.99 3.74 -11.18
N LYS A 984 -16.93 4.74 -12.07
CA LYS A 984 -15.71 5.46 -12.52
C LYS A 984 -15.40 6.73 -11.73
N ALA A 985 -16.29 7.16 -10.83
CA ALA A 985 -16.28 8.49 -10.20
C ALA A 985 -16.37 9.64 -11.23
N ALA A 986 -17.17 9.44 -12.29
CA ALA A 986 -17.56 10.49 -13.23
C ALA A 986 -18.74 11.29 -12.63
N TYR A 987 -18.44 12.16 -11.67
CA TYR A 987 -19.48 12.80 -10.85
C TYR A 987 -20.37 13.74 -11.66
N SER A 988 -19.83 14.43 -12.67
CA SER A 988 -20.63 15.26 -13.58
C SER A 988 -21.68 14.45 -14.34
N GLY A 989 -21.33 13.27 -14.85
CA GLY A 989 -22.24 12.39 -15.59
C GLY A 989 -23.41 11.90 -14.73
N ALA A 990 -23.13 11.53 -13.48
CA ALA A 990 -24.16 11.15 -12.51
C ALA A 990 -25.09 12.32 -12.15
N ILE A 991 -24.52 13.50 -11.91
CA ILE A 991 -25.27 14.73 -11.59
C ILE A 991 -26.16 15.16 -12.77
N ASP A 992 -25.67 15.08 -14.01
CA ASP A 992 -26.46 15.38 -15.21
C ASP A 992 -27.61 14.39 -15.41
N ALA A 993 -27.37 13.10 -15.15
CA ALA A 993 -28.40 12.06 -15.26
C ALA A 993 -29.53 12.26 -14.22
N TRP A 994 -29.20 12.56 -12.96
CA TRP A 994 -30.20 12.90 -11.95
C TRP A 994 -30.86 14.27 -12.21
N THR A 995 -30.15 15.26 -12.74
CA THR A 995 -30.75 16.57 -13.09
C THR A 995 -31.78 16.42 -14.22
N GLN A 996 -31.52 15.54 -15.20
CA GLN A 996 -32.50 15.13 -16.20
C GLN A 996 -33.69 14.40 -15.55
N GLN A 997 -33.45 13.43 -14.66
CA GLN A 997 -34.50 12.72 -13.93
C GLN A 997 -35.40 13.66 -13.09
N TYR A 998 -34.80 14.66 -12.43
CA TYR A 998 -35.51 15.72 -11.71
C TYR A 998 -36.44 16.50 -12.65
N SER A 999 -35.95 16.91 -13.83
CA SER A 999 -36.76 17.66 -14.79
C SER A 999 -37.97 16.86 -15.27
N VAL A 1000 -37.79 15.55 -15.52
CA VAL A 1000 -38.87 14.64 -15.91
C VAL A 1000 -39.93 14.51 -14.81
N PHE A 1001 -39.53 14.38 -13.54
CA PHE A 1001 -40.50 14.37 -12.43
C PHE A 1001 -41.20 15.72 -12.25
N ALA A 1002 -40.47 16.84 -12.36
CA ALA A 1002 -41.06 18.18 -12.22
C ALA A 1002 -42.09 18.48 -13.33
N ASP A 1003 -41.84 18.04 -14.57
CA ASP A 1003 -42.81 18.16 -15.67
C ASP A 1003 -43.96 17.14 -15.57
N PHE A 1004 -43.73 15.94 -15.01
CA PHE A 1004 -44.81 15.01 -14.68
C PHE A 1004 -45.73 15.57 -13.59
N GLU A 1005 -45.19 16.19 -12.52
CA GLU A 1005 -45.99 16.85 -11.48
C GLU A 1005 -46.83 18.00 -12.05
N ARG A 1006 -46.25 18.83 -12.93
CA ARG A 1006 -46.96 19.93 -13.62
C ARG A 1006 -48.13 19.46 -14.49
N GLN A 1007 -48.03 18.25 -15.07
CA GLN A 1007 -49.04 17.70 -15.98
C GLN A 1007 -50.07 16.82 -15.24
N GLY A 1008 -49.63 16.00 -14.29
CA GLY A 1008 -50.46 15.02 -13.58
C GLY A 1008 -51.38 15.61 -12.52
N ALA A 1009 -51.21 16.88 -12.13
CA ALA A 1009 -52.02 17.54 -11.10
C ALA A 1009 -53.54 17.42 -11.33
N SER A 1010 -54.01 17.43 -12.58
CA SER A 1010 -55.43 17.28 -12.91
C SER A 1010 -55.98 15.86 -12.77
N GLU A 1011 -55.15 14.82 -12.92
CA GLU A 1011 -55.59 13.42 -12.81
C GLU A 1011 -55.45 12.89 -11.38
N LEU A 1012 -54.43 13.36 -10.66
CA LEU A 1012 -54.21 13.01 -9.25
C LEU A 1012 -55.29 13.61 -8.33
N GLN A 1013 -55.82 14.79 -8.66
CA GLN A 1013 -57.03 15.35 -8.01
C GLN A 1013 -58.20 14.36 -8.01
N SER A 1014 -58.53 13.75 -9.16
CA SER A 1014 -59.63 12.78 -9.27
C SER A 1014 -59.43 11.51 -8.43
N LEU A 1015 -58.19 11.13 -8.11
CA LEU A 1015 -57.89 9.99 -7.24
C LEU A 1015 -57.88 10.37 -5.75
N LEU A 1016 -57.40 11.57 -5.40
CA LEU A 1016 -57.42 12.06 -4.02
C LEU A 1016 -58.86 12.20 -3.47
N HIS A 1017 -59.83 12.57 -4.33
CA HIS A 1017 -61.26 12.60 -3.98
C HIS A 1017 -61.87 11.23 -3.57
N LEU A 1018 -61.15 10.11 -3.74
CA LEU A 1018 -61.60 8.78 -3.34
C LEU A 1018 -61.11 8.34 -1.94
N LEU A 1019 -60.22 9.12 -1.29
CA LEU A 1019 -59.69 8.77 0.03
C LEU A 1019 -60.64 9.22 1.16
N PRO A 1020 -61.14 8.32 2.05
CA PRO A 1020 -62.21 8.63 3.01
C PRO A 1020 -61.90 9.65 4.13
N LEU A 1021 -60.68 10.20 4.17
CA LEU A 1021 -60.15 10.96 5.32
C LEU A 1021 -59.45 12.28 4.95
N VAL A 1022 -59.53 12.74 3.69
CA VAL A 1022 -58.89 14.00 3.26
C VAL A 1022 -59.90 14.94 2.56
N PRO A 1023 -60.75 15.66 3.32
CA PRO A 1023 -61.60 16.70 2.76
C PRO A 1023 -60.79 17.98 2.49
N ALA A 1024 -60.91 18.52 1.27
CA ALA A 1024 -60.37 19.82 0.84
C ALA A 1024 -58.83 20.02 0.88
N VAL A 1025 -58.12 19.42 -0.09
CA VAL A 1025 -56.81 19.93 -0.56
C VAL A 1025 -57.03 20.74 -1.84
N GLU A 1026 -57.71 21.88 -1.72
CA GLU A 1026 -58.03 22.76 -2.86
C GLU A 1026 -57.13 24.01 -2.97
N SER A 1027 -56.34 24.31 -1.93
CA SER A 1027 -55.58 25.56 -1.81
C SER A 1027 -54.09 25.48 -2.22
N ALA A 1028 -53.55 24.28 -2.47
CA ALA A 1028 -52.13 24.08 -2.74
C ALA A 1028 -51.87 23.02 -3.84
N PRO A 1029 -51.70 23.40 -5.12
CA PRO A 1029 -51.44 22.45 -6.22
C PRO A 1029 -50.04 21.82 -6.21
N ALA A 1030 -49.23 22.10 -5.17
CA ALA A 1030 -47.91 21.51 -4.94
C ALA A 1030 -47.85 20.65 -3.65
N ALA A 1031 -49.00 20.39 -3.02
CA ALA A 1031 -49.06 19.58 -1.81
C ALA A 1031 -48.88 18.09 -2.12
N LEU A 1032 -47.67 17.59 -1.83
CA LEU A 1032 -47.48 16.21 -1.38
C LEU A 1032 -48.45 15.89 -0.23
N LEU A 1033 -48.66 14.59 0.04
CA LEU A 1033 -49.43 14.13 1.21
C LEU A 1033 -49.09 14.98 2.46
N PRO A 1034 -50.08 15.56 3.16
CA PRO A 1034 -49.83 16.41 4.33
C PRO A 1034 -48.87 15.73 5.31
N ALA A 1035 -47.97 16.48 5.94
CA ALA A 1035 -46.91 15.89 6.77
C ALA A 1035 -47.42 15.01 7.92
N CYS A 1036 -48.65 15.23 8.39
CA CYS A 1036 -49.33 14.34 9.33
C CYS A 1036 -49.57 12.94 8.75
N ALA A 1037 -49.82 12.77 7.45
CA ALA A 1037 -50.02 11.48 6.80
C ALA A 1037 -48.72 10.67 6.69
N THR A 1038 -47.60 11.28 6.29
CA THR A 1038 -46.29 10.60 6.29
C THR A 1038 -45.78 10.32 7.71
N GLY A 1039 -46.01 11.25 8.64
CA GLY A 1039 -45.74 11.05 10.07
C GLY A 1039 -46.64 10.01 10.76
N LEU A 1040 -47.87 9.80 10.26
CA LEU A 1040 -48.73 8.70 10.70
C LEU A 1040 -48.25 7.36 10.14
N LEU A 1041 -47.83 7.29 8.87
CA LEU A 1041 -47.32 6.05 8.27
C LEU A 1041 -46.09 5.50 9.01
N SER A 1042 -45.12 6.35 9.37
CA SER A 1042 -43.97 5.92 10.17
C SER A 1042 -44.36 5.46 11.59
N ARG A 1043 -45.27 6.20 12.26
CA ARG A 1043 -45.82 5.79 13.58
C ARG A 1043 -46.65 4.50 13.51
N CYS A 1044 -47.25 4.19 12.36
CA CYS A 1044 -47.94 2.93 12.07
C CYS A 1044 -47.00 1.79 11.61
N GLN A 1045 -45.68 1.96 11.71
CA GLN A 1045 -44.66 0.99 11.27
C GLN A 1045 -44.74 0.62 9.78
N VAL A 1046 -45.29 1.50 8.93
CA VAL A 1046 -45.23 1.33 7.47
C VAL A 1046 -43.83 1.69 6.97
N LEU A 1047 -43.22 0.77 6.22
CA LEU A 1047 -41.86 0.91 5.73
C LEU A 1047 -41.77 2.07 4.70
N LEU A 1048 -41.24 3.22 5.12
CA LEU A 1048 -41.23 4.45 4.29
C LEU A 1048 -40.41 4.32 3.00
N THR A 1049 -39.51 3.33 2.89
CA THR A 1049 -38.79 2.99 1.65
C THR A 1049 -39.72 2.57 0.51
N MET A 1050 -40.98 2.21 0.81
CA MET A 1050 -42.01 1.87 -0.19
C MET A 1050 -42.79 3.10 -0.69
N VAL A 1051 -42.51 4.31 -0.18
CA VAL A 1051 -43.16 5.56 -0.60
C VAL A 1051 -42.36 6.20 -1.75
N PRO A 1052 -42.97 6.49 -2.92
CA PRO A 1052 -42.26 7.11 -4.03
C PRO A 1052 -41.82 8.54 -3.67
N LEU A 1053 -40.50 8.77 -3.60
CA LEU A 1053 -39.85 9.99 -3.08
C LEU A 1053 -39.91 11.23 -4.01
N GLY A 1054 -40.74 11.18 -5.07
CA GLY A 1054 -41.03 12.31 -5.96
C GLY A 1054 -39.80 12.94 -6.63
N ARG A 1055 -39.91 14.23 -6.97
CA ARG A 1055 -38.78 15.01 -7.53
C ARG A 1055 -37.60 15.21 -6.57
N SER A 1056 -37.81 15.11 -5.25
CA SER A 1056 -36.78 15.39 -4.23
C SER A 1056 -35.66 14.34 -4.19
N ASP A 1057 -35.94 13.13 -4.65
CA ASP A 1057 -35.02 11.99 -4.69
C ASP A 1057 -33.76 12.24 -5.54
N PRO A 1058 -33.85 12.51 -6.87
CA PRO A 1058 -32.67 12.83 -7.68
C PRO A 1058 -31.97 14.13 -7.26
N ARG A 1059 -32.68 15.12 -6.70
CA ARG A 1059 -32.05 16.32 -6.12
C ARG A 1059 -31.10 15.96 -4.97
N PHE A 1060 -31.54 15.07 -4.08
CA PHE A 1060 -30.74 14.64 -2.93
C PHE A 1060 -29.51 13.84 -3.38
N HIS A 1061 -29.68 12.89 -4.31
CA HIS A 1061 -28.56 12.12 -4.85
C HIS A 1061 -27.53 13.00 -5.58
N ALA A 1062 -27.97 13.98 -6.39
CA ALA A 1062 -27.08 14.96 -7.01
C ALA A 1062 -26.29 15.77 -5.96
N ALA A 1063 -26.94 16.18 -4.85
CA ALA A 1063 -26.26 16.85 -3.75
C ALA A 1063 -25.19 15.95 -3.09
N MET A 1064 -25.45 14.64 -2.94
CA MET A 1064 -24.46 13.68 -2.42
C MET A 1064 -23.26 13.52 -3.36
N ALA A 1065 -23.46 13.46 -4.68
CA ALA A 1065 -22.36 13.44 -5.64
C ALA A 1065 -21.52 14.73 -5.62
N TYR A 1066 -22.14 15.90 -5.47
CA TYR A 1066 -21.39 17.15 -5.24
C TYR A 1066 -20.55 17.08 -3.95
N LEU A 1067 -21.07 16.50 -2.86
CA LEU A 1067 -20.27 16.25 -1.63
C LEU A 1067 -19.11 15.28 -1.86
N GLU A 1068 -19.33 14.17 -2.57
CA GLU A 1068 -18.26 13.21 -2.87
C GLU A 1068 -17.18 13.80 -3.77
N MET A 1069 -17.56 14.60 -4.78
CA MET A 1069 -16.64 15.34 -5.65
C MET A 1069 -15.87 16.45 -4.92
N GLY A 1070 -16.40 16.94 -3.79
CA GLY A 1070 -15.80 17.99 -2.95
C GLY A 1070 -16.40 19.39 -3.12
N ASP A 1071 -17.41 19.55 -3.98
CA ASP A 1071 -18.13 20.81 -4.21
C ASP A 1071 -19.23 21.00 -3.16
N VAL A 1072 -18.81 21.53 -2.00
CA VAL A 1072 -19.70 21.87 -0.90
C VAL A 1072 -20.64 23.04 -1.21
N GLY A 1073 -20.35 23.83 -2.25
CA GLY A 1073 -21.18 24.97 -2.65
C GLY A 1073 -22.46 24.53 -3.36
N ASN A 1074 -22.34 23.74 -4.42
CA ASN A 1074 -23.49 23.21 -5.14
C ASN A 1074 -24.27 22.17 -4.31
N ALA A 1075 -23.58 21.35 -3.51
CA ALA A 1075 -24.23 20.46 -2.56
C ALA A 1075 -25.11 21.22 -1.55
N ARG A 1076 -24.59 22.32 -0.97
CA ARG A 1076 -25.37 23.19 -0.08
C ARG A 1076 -26.59 23.76 -0.78
N PHE A 1077 -26.43 24.31 -1.99
CA PHE A 1077 -27.52 24.93 -2.74
C PHE A 1077 -28.68 23.95 -3.00
N LEU A 1078 -28.38 22.71 -3.40
CA LEU A 1078 -29.42 21.69 -3.62
C LEU A 1078 -30.11 21.28 -2.31
N LEU A 1079 -29.37 21.13 -1.21
CA LEU A 1079 -29.95 20.81 0.10
C LEU A 1079 -30.80 21.97 0.66
N GLU A 1080 -30.38 23.21 0.44
CA GLU A 1080 -31.14 24.43 0.80
C GLU A 1080 -32.48 24.48 0.04
N GLY A 1081 -32.45 24.17 -1.27
CA GLY A 1081 -33.65 24.04 -2.11
C GLY A 1081 -34.58 22.91 -1.67
N ILE A 1082 -34.06 21.72 -1.36
CA ILE A 1082 -34.85 20.60 -0.81
C ILE A 1082 -35.55 21.02 0.48
N LEU A 1083 -34.86 21.69 1.41
CA LEU A 1083 -35.40 22.01 2.74
C LEU A 1083 -36.43 23.14 2.75
N SER A 1084 -36.43 23.99 1.71
CA SER A 1084 -37.32 25.17 1.58
C SER A 1084 -38.43 25.02 0.53
N GLU A 1085 -38.23 24.25 -0.55
CA GLU A 1085 -39.23 24.02 -1.61
C GLU A 1085 -40.01 22.72 -1.43
N ASP A 1086 -39.39 21.69 -0.84
CA ASP A 1086 -39.94 20.33 -0.77
C ASP A 1086 -40.20 19.95 0.72
N GLY A 1087 -41.46 19.68 1.07
CA GLY A 1087 -41.91 19.66 2.48
C GLY A 1087 -41.53 18.43 3.32
N GLY A 1088 -42.53 17.62 3.68
CA GLY A 1088 -42.40 16.48 4.61
C GLY A 1088 -41.83 15.21 3.98
N ILE A 1089 -40.66 15.30 3.34
CA ILE A 1089 -40.00 14.19 2.62
C ILE A 1089 -39.37 13.19 3.61
N PRO A 1090 -39.43 11.86 3.36
CA PRO A 1090 -38.69 10.87 4.17
C PRO A 1090 -37.17 11.08 4.23
N LEU A 1091 -36.53 11.63 3.20
CA LEU A 1091 -35.09 11.95 3.21
C LEU A 1091 -34.73 13.19 4.07
N ARG A 1092 -35.71 13.96 4.55
CA ARG A 1092 -35.48 15.25 5.21
C ARG A 1092 -34.54 15.18 6.42
N PRO A 1093 -34.59 14.19 7.35
CA PRO A 1093 -33.67 14.15 8.48
C PRO A 1093 -32.20 14.08 8.07
N LEU A 1094 -31.91 13.40 6.95
CA LEU A 1094 -30.56 13.28 6.41
C LEU A 1094 -30.14 14.57 5.67
N ALA A 1095 -31.06 15.22 4.95
CA ALA A 1095 -30.84 16.52 4.35
C ALA A 1095 -30.55 17.62 5.39
N GLU A 1096 -31.29 17.64 6.51
CA GLU A 1096 -31.01 18.55 7.63
C GLU A 1096 -29.65 18.27 8.26
N ALA A 1097 -29.28 17.01 8.48
CA ALA A 1097 -27.99 16.62 9.05
C ALA A 1097 -26.80 17.09 8.18
N TYR A 1098 -26.89 16.93 6.86
CA TYR A 1098 -25.86 17.44 5.94
C TYR A 1098 -25.85 18.96 5.84
N TYR A 1099 -27.01 19.61 5.76
CA TYR A 1099 -27.10 21.07 5.64
C TYR A 1099 -26.49 21.80 6.86
N ARG A 1100 -26.69 21.29 8.09
CA ARG A 1100 -26.06 21.84 9.32
C ARG A 1100 -24.54 21.74 9.35
N LEU A 1101 -23.92 20.89 8.53
CA LEU A 1101 -22.46 20.79 8.43
C LEU A 1101 -21.90 21.80 7.40
N LEU A 1102 -22.67 22.06 6.34
CA LEU A 1102 -22.33 22.92 5.21
C LEU A 1102 -22.60 24.42 5.47
N ALA A 1103 -23.61 24.76 6.27
CA ALA A 1103 -24.04 26.14 6.52
C ALA A 1103 -23.85 26.52 8.00
N GLU A 1104 -23.22 27.68 8.26
CA GLU A 1104 -23.04 28.20 9.63
C GLU A 1104 -24.32 28.82 10.20
N ASP A 1105 -25.19 29.38 9.34
CA ASP A 1105 -26.51 29.94 9.69
C ASP A 1105 -27.66 28.92 9.56
N ALA A 1106 -27.36 27.60 9.53
CA ALA A 1106 -28.31 26.55 9.16
C ALA A 1106 -29.61 26.59 9.98
N ASP A 1107 -29.50 26.78 11.30
CA ASP A 1107 -30.62 26.74 12.23
C ASP A 1107 -31.66 27.82 11.93
N LYS A 1108 -31.29 28.94 11.29
CA LYS A 1108 -32.27 29.95 10.87
C LYS A 1108 -33.20 29.38 9.80
N LEU A 1109 -32.65 28.82 8.73
CA LEU A 1109 -33.45 28.26 7.62
C LEU A 1109 -34.27 27.04 8.07
N LEU A 1110 -33.73 26.24 9.00
CA LEU A 1110 -34.43 25.09 9.57
C LEU A 1110 -35.58 25.48 10.50
N ASN A 1111 -35.45 26.57 11.26
CA ASN A 1111 -36.55 27.11 12.06
C ASN A 1111 -37.59 27.84 11.19
N ASP A 1112 -37.15 28.65 10.21
CA ASP A 1112 -38.03 29.36 9.27
C ASP A 1112 -38.87 28.38 8.41
N ASN A 1113 -38.39 27.15 8.18
CA ASN A 1113 -39.08 26.08 7.44
C ASN A 1113 -39.39 24.85 8.31
N ARG A 1114 -39.54 25.02 9.63
CA ARG A 1114 -39.85 23.93 10.55
C ARG A 1114 -41.28 23.43 10.33
N ILE A 1115 -41.42 22.14 10.01
CA ILE A 1115 -42.73 21.49 9.89
C ILE A 1115 -43.21 21.11 11.29
N ASP A 1116 -44.16 21.86 11.84
CA ASP A 1116 -44.89 21.39 13.01
C ASP A 1116 -46.07 20.50 12.56
N PHE A 1117 -46.01 19.22 12.91
CA PHE A 1117 -46.97 18.19 12.45
C PHE A 1117 -48.42 18.43 12.93
N TRP A 1118 -48.62 19.40 13.82
CA TRP A 1118 -49.86 19.69 14.52
C TRP A 1118 -50.19 21.19 14.57
N GLU A 1119 -49.53 22.06 13.79
CA GLU A 1119 -50.07 23.41 13.60
C GLU A 1119 -51.46 23.30 12.96
N ASP A 1120 -52.42 24.09 13.47
CA ASP A 1120 -53.84 23.93 13.16
C ASP A 1120 -54.09 23.95 11.65
N PHE A 1121 -54.36 22.77 11.06
CA PHE A 1121 -54.95 22.66 9.74
C PHE A 1121 -56.34 23.29 9.83
N GLN A 1122 -56.43 24.57 9.48
CA GLN A 1122 -57.68 25.32 9.49
C GLN A 1122 -58.60 24.72 8.44
N TYR A 1123 -59.43 23.76 8.89
CA TYR A 1123 -60.56 23.26 8.13
C TYR A 1123 -61.32 24.46 7.58
N PRO A 1124 -61.48 24.60 6.26
CA PRO A 1124 -62.23 25.72 5.70
C PRO A 1124 -63.65 25.67 6.27
N GLU A 1125 -64.06 26.74 6.96
CA GLU A 1125 -65.42 26.82 7.53
C GLU A 1125 -66.42 26.58 6.40
N ALA A 1126 -67.19 25.49 6.51
CA ALA A 1126 -68.14 25.11 5.49
C ALA A 1126 -69.18 26.22 5.31
N THR A 1127 -69.05 27.01 4.24
CA THR A 1127 -69.94 28.13 3.96
C THR A 1127 -71.36 27.62 3.85
N ALA A 1128 -72.24 28.07 4.75
CA ALA A 1128 -73.57 27.51 4.99
C ALA A 1128 -74.60 27.85 3.90
N ALA A 1129 -74.26 27.62 2.63
CA ALA A 1129 -75.09 27.86 1.45
C ALA A 1129 -75.78 26.58 0.93
N ASP A 1130 -75.11 25.43 0.97
CA ASP A 1130 -75.56 24.20 0.28
C ASP A 1130 -76.37 23.23 1.16
N ALA A 1131 -76.84 23.67 2.32
CA ALA A 1131 -77.52 22.83 3.33
C ALA A 1131 -79.03 23.07 3.50
N GLU A 1132 -79.71 23.77 2.58
CA GLU A 1132 -81.18 23.93 2.59
C GLU A 1132 -81.92 22.89 1.70
N THR A 1133 -81.85 21.60 2.06
CA THR A 1133 -82.87 20.62 1.65
C THR A 1133 -83.47 19.86 2.83
N LYS A 1134 -84.80 19.94 2.94
CA LYS A 1134 -85.61 19.47 4.07
C LYS A 1134 -85.60 17.94 4.20
N THR A 1135 -85.57 17.48 5.45
CA THR A 1135 -86.50 16.43 5.91
C THR A 1135 -86.87 16.61 7.38
N ASP A 1136 -88.12 16.32 7.72
CA ASP A 1136 -88.68 16.45 9.07
C ASP A 1136 -88.45 15.22 9.95
N SER A 1137 -88.61 15.44 11.26
CA SER A 1137 -89.23 14.54 12.26
C SER A 1137 -88.39 13.55 13.08
N GLN A 1138 -88.72 13.55 14.39
CA GLN A 1138 -88.67 12.47 15.40
C GLN A 1138 -87.30 11.84 15.73
N SER A 1139 -86.69 11.98 16.93
CA SER A 1139 -87.11 11.95 18.34
C SER A 1139 -86.93 10.58 19.03
N GLY A 1140 -86.11 10.55 20.09
CA GLY A 1140 -85.76 9.34 20.86
C GLY A 1140 -84.40 8.76 20.43
N SER A 1141 -83.56 8.24 21.32
CA SER A 1141 -83.66 8.18 22.79
C SER A 1141 -82.29 7.91 23.44
N GLN A 1142 -81.96 8.64 24.52
CA GLN A 1142 -81.02 8.18 25.56
C GLN A 1142 -81.67 7.01 26.36
N PRO A 1143 -80.94 6.19 27.15
CA PRO A 1143 -79.76 6.59 27.95
C PRO A 1143 -78.58 5.58 28.09
N GLU A 1144 -77.54 6.01 28.82
CA GLU A 1144 -76.65 5.21 29.70
C GLU A 1144 -75.70 4.15 29.05
N ALA A 1145 -74.50 3.85 29.58
CA ALA A 1145 -73.83 4.31 30.81
C ALA A 1145 -72.28 4.39 30.69
N ASN A 1146 -71.66 5.09 31.64
CA ASN A 1146 -70.30 4.99 32.21
C ASN A 1146 -69.24 4.09 31.54
N ALA A 1147 -68.06 4.67 31.31
CA ALA A 1147 -66.80 4.21 31.94
C ALA A 1147 -65.76 5.35 32.02
N GLU A 1148 -64.86 5.28 32.99
CA GLU A 1148 -63.75 6.22 33.16
C GLU A 1148 -62.48 5.72 32.46
N SER A 1149 -61.68 6.64 31.90
CA SER A 1149 -60.22 6.62 32.10
C SER A 1149 -59.62 8.01 31.89
N LYS A 1150 -58.49 8.26 32.56
CA LYS A 1150 -57.61 9.41 32.32
C LYS A 1150 -56.30 8.91 31.71
N THR A 1151 -55.82 9.62 30.69
CA THR A 1151 -54.43 10.07 30.45
C THR A 1151 -54.52 10.85 29.13
N ASP A 1152 -54.27 12.16 29.13
CA ASP A 1152 -52.93 12.78 29.15
C ASP A 1152 -52.14 12.44 27.86
N GLN A 1153 -51.96 13.47 27.02
CA GLN A 1153 -51.00 13.60 25.92
C GLN A 1153 -50.27 14.93 26.10
#